data_AF-A0A4P8HUB4-F1
#
_entry.id   AF-A0A4P8HUB4-F1
#
_cell.length_a   1.000
_cell.length_b   1.000
_cell.length_c   1.000
_cell.angle_alpha   90.00
_cell.angle_beta   90.00
_cell.angle_gamma   90.00
#
_symmetry.space_group_name_H-M   'P 1'
#
loop_
_entity.id
_entity.type
_entity.pdbx_description
1 polymer ?
#
loop_
_entity_poly.entity_id
_entity_poly.type
_entity_poly.pdbx_seq_one_letter_code
_entity_poly.pdbx_strand_id
1 'polypeptide(L)'
;MSLAPPFKKRWAYAISALIAACAAQAHAQPQTQPGSGVTAGAGVPRAEDPDAPVTIHAEEITGRPERELILTRDVEVVQDKMRVTADAACYRQVESELEAKSNVRLWRFGDYYTADEFRINTETGVGYMLQPTYKLEMNNAQGKAQRIDFLSEERAKVVNGTYSTCEGPNPDWYVRSSTLTLDQGRDVGLASGTVVYFKDVPLIGTPGISFSLSGERRSGWLPAVPGFSSRGGAELTLPYYFNIAPNRDLTVSPHYISRRGLQMGAVGRYIGETAAGSYEGRTFVEYLRNDKEKGIDRWQIQSSHSQELAKDWSYGWNVRAASDENYPTDFSKTVAGSAERQLLKEARTDYRGEIWSLTARVQKYQVLQDPDTASVTARPYDRLPAVNFRAGQYDIGGFDWSVDAEATRFHYATETICPGANIGGIACVNDAKINGDRIVVQPQISYPIISPSYFITPKLMLSASAYQLDRFAGEESRSVTKAIPTFSLDSGLEFERNTKLFGRAVTQTLEPRLFYVYTPYRDQTDIPVFDTADATFNFTQLFSENRFVGSDRVGDANQVTAAVVSRFLEESGAERLRLAFGQRFYFNDQRVQLTSSEPVSTGRSDLLLAAAGRISDTWGVDSAVQYNQGDKRVVSSNLNVQYQPGQRKVFNAGYRFLRDSFKNVDFSTQWPITNRWFGVGRMSYSLQDHRILESLIGLEYNCDCWVFRMGAQRFVTTTNKTSTQVFFQLELNGLSKFGIGNPLEVLKNSIPGYQQLNPGYRR
;
A
#
# COMPACT_ATOMS: atom_id res chain seq x y z
N MET A 1 38.69 31.96 -25.34
CA MET A 1 39.07 31.42 -26.67
C MET A 1 38.69 29.95 -26.70
N SER A 2 37.76 29.60 -27.62
CA SER A 2 37.62 28.29 -28.29
C SER A 2 37.46 27.02 -27.43
N LEU A 3 36.47 26.14 -27.56
CA LEU A 3 35.32 25.91 -28.45
C LEU A 3 34.46 24.85 -27.71
N ALA A 4 33.15 25.08 -27.63
CA ALA A 4 32.19 24.09 -27.12
C ALA A 4 31.78 23.13 -28.24
N PRO A 5 31.64 21.81 -27.99
CA PRO A 5 30.89 20.93 -28.87
C PRO A 5 29.42 20.84 -28.41
N PRO A 6 28.44 20.88 -29.32
CA PRO A 6 27.04 20.70 -28.97
C PRO A 6 26.73 19.20 -28.86
N PHE A 7 26.36 18.74 -27.66
CA PHE A 7 25.73 17.43 -27.50
C PHE A 7 24.29 17.48 -28.04
N LYS A 8 24.07 17.03 -29.27
CA LYS A 8 22.77 16.53 -29.73
C LYS A 8 22.78 15.02 -29.61
N LYS A 9 22.12 14.49 -28.57
CA LYS A 9 21.66 13.10 -28.52
C LYS A 9 20.21 13.14 -28.01
N ARG A 10 19.25 13.11 -28.94
CA ARG A 10 17.84 12.85 -28.63
C ARG A 10 17.50 11.52 -29.29
N TRP A 11 17.20 10.55 -28.44
CA TRP A 11 16.87 9.19 -28.81
C TRP A 11 15.38 9.12 -29.14
N ALA A 12 15.04 8.60 -30.31
CA ALA A 12 13.67 8.47 -30.80
C ALA A 12 13.13 7.06 -30.51
N TYR A 13 12.01 7.04 -29.78
CA TYR A 13 11.19 5.88 -29.49
C TYR A 13 9.81 6.12 -30.12
N ALA A 14 9.39 5.28 -31.08
CA ALA A 14 8.02 5.36 -31.59
C ALA A 14 7.55 4.08 -32.27
N ILE A 15 6.67 3.32 -31.63
CA ILE A 15 5.24 3.17 -32.00
C ILE A 15 4.67 2.22 -30.96
N SER A 16 4.06 2.79 -29.93
CA SER A 16 3.15 2.09 -29.01
C SER A 16 2.28 3.10 -28.27
N ALA A 17 1.80 4.08 -29.03
CA ALA A 17 1.21 5.27 -28.47
C ALA A 17 -0.32 5.20 -28.49
N LEU A 18 -0.85 4.13 -27.92
CA LEU A 18 -2.25 4.05 -27.50
C LEU A 18 -2.37 3.71 -26.01
N ILE A 19 -1.25 3.45 -25.34
CA ILE A 19 -1.22 3.00 -23.94
C ILE A 19 -1.21 4.18 -22.96
N ALA A 20 -0.58 5.32 -23.25
CA ALA A 20 -0.43 6.34 -22.21
C ALA A 20 -1.70 7.15 -21.91
N ALA A 21 -2.77 7.00 -22.70
CA ALA A 21 -4.09 7.56 -22.35
C ALA A 21 -4.70 6.88 -21.11
N CYS A 22 -4.15 5.73 -20.72
CA CYS A 22 -4.92 4.70 -20.03
C CYS A 22 -4.11 3.98 -18.95
N ALA A 23 -2.80 3.78 -19.16
CA ALA A 23 -1.91 3.19 -18.15
C ALA A 23 -1.49 4.15 -17.01
N ALA A 24 -1.76 5.46 -17.12
CA ALA A 24 -1.45 6.42 -16.05
C ALA A 24 -2.25 6.19 -14.74
N GLN A 25 -3.21 5.26 -14.74
CA GLN A 25 -4.17 5.06 -13.66
C GLN A 25 -3.79 3.97 -12.64
N ALA A 26 -2.64 3.32 -12.77
CA ALA A 26 -2.23 2.25 -11.85
C ALA A 26 -1.03 2.59 -10.94
N HIS A 27 -0.37 3.73 -11.10
CA HIS A 27 0.84 4.06 -10.30
C HIS A 27 0.50 4.99 -9.13
N ALA A 28 -0.21 4.42 -8.16
CA ALA A 28 -0.35 4.97 -6.83
C ALA A 28 -0.33 3.86 -5.77
N GLN A 29 0.78 3.11 -5.67
CA GLN A 29 1.21 2.49 -4.41
C GLN A 29 2.74 2.55 -4.33
N PRO A 30 3.32 3.04 -3.22
CA PRO A 30 4.72 2.86 -2.92
C PRO A 30 4.91 1.55 -2.13
N GLN A 31 5.93 0.77 -2.47
CA GLN A 31 6.68 -0.05 -1.52
C GLN A 31 7.96 -0.53 -2.20
N THR A 32 9.08 0.03 -1.76
CA THR A 32 10.44 -0.37 -2.10
C THR A 32 10.79 -1.67 -1.35
N GLN A 33 11.24 -2.69 -2.08
CA GLN A 33 12.18 -3.69 -1.57
C GLN A 33 13.38 -3.76 -2.52
N PRO A 34 14.62 -3.83 -1.99
CA PRO A 34 15.83 -3.84 -2.80
C PRO A 34 16.13 -5.28 -3.26
N GLY A 35 16.10 -5.51 -4.58
CA GLY A 35 16.41 -6.81 -5.15
C GLY A 35 16.85 -6.70 -6.60
N SER A 36 18.15 -6.94 -6.81
CA SER A 36 18.85 -7.26 -8.08
C SER A 36 18.55 -6.38 -9.29
N GLY A 37 19.51 -5.51 -9.61
CA GLY A 37 19.54 -4.73 -10.83
C GLY A 37 19.42 -5.60 -12.08
N VAL A 38 18.24 -5.55 -12.69
CA VAL A 38 18.08 -5.78 -14.12
C VAL A 38 17.68 -4.43 -14.69
N THR A 39 18.62 -3.79 -15.37
CA THR A 39 18.37 -2.60 -16.17
C THR A 39 17.16 -2.86 -17.06
N ALA A 40 16.08 -2.10 -16.85
CA ALA A 40 14.99 -2.00 -17.79
C ALA A 40 15.60 -1.71 -19.16
N GLY A 41 15.43 -2.63 -20.11
CA GLY A 41 15.97 -2.49 -21.44
C GLY A 41 15.49 -1.18 -22.03
N ALA A 42 16.42 -0.25 -22.24
CA ALA A 42 16.23 0.86 -23.15
C ALA A 42 15.81 0.24 -24.49
N GLY A 43 14.56 0.46 -24.89
CA GLY A 43 14.05 -0.03 -26.15
C GLY A 43 14.96 0.42 -27.30
N VAL A 44 15.16 -0.47 -28.25
CA VAL A 44 15.96 -0.20 -29.44
C VAL A 44 15.38 1.02 -30.17
N PRO A 45 16.19 2.02 -30.56
CA PRO A 45 15.71 3.18 -31.28
C PRO A 45 15.01 2.76 -32.58
N ARG A 46 13.80 3.28 -32.79
CA ARG A 46 12.99 3.07 -33.99
C ARG A 46 13.28 4.21 -34.97
N ALA A 47 14.48 4.15 -35.54
CA ALA A 47 14.89 5.01 -36.65
C ALA A 47 15.02 4.13 -37.90
N GLU A 48 14.49 4.63 -39.01
CA GLU A 48 14.75 4.10 -40.35
C GLU A 48 15.94 4.86 -40.93
N ASP A 49 16.81 4.13 -41.64
CA ASP A 49 17.88 4.75 -42.42
C ASP A 49 17.31 5.12 -43.82
N PRO A 50 17.12 6.41 -44.12
CA PRO A 50 16.58 6.83 -45.41
C PRO A 50 17.54 6.53 -46.57
N ASP A 51 18.84 6.38 -46.28
CA ASP A 51 19.87 6.03 -47.26
C ASP A 51 20.01 4.50 -47.45
N ALA A 52 19.21 3.71 -46.74
CA ALA A 52 19.21 2.25 -46.90
C ALA A 52 18.80 1.85 -48.32
N PRO A 53 19.44 0.80 -48.89
CA PRO A 53 19.11 0.33 -50.22
C PRO A 53 17.67 -0.17 -50.29
N VAL A 54 16.93 0.31 -51.29
CA VAL A 54 15.59 -0.19 -51.62
C VAL A 54 15.74 -1.46 -52.45
N THR A 55 15.30 -2.59 -51.90
CA THR A 55 15.27 -3.88 -52.60
C THR A 55 13.87 -4.11 -53.14
N ILE A 56 13.76 -4.38 -54.44
CA ILE A 56 12.48 -4.57 -55.13
C ILE A 56 12.45 -5.96 -55.76
N HIS A 57 11.39 -6.71 -55.48
CA HIS A 57 11.06 -7.99 -56.10
C HIS A 57 9.63 -7.94 -56.65
N ALA A 58 9.42 -8.47 -57.85
CA ALA A 58 8.11 -8.68 -58.46
C ALA A 58 8.28 -9.71 -59.59
N GLU A 59 7.19 -10.37 -60.02
CA GLU A 59 7.27 -11.26 -61.20
C GLU A 59 7.47 -10.46 -62.49
N GLU A 60 6.91 -9.26 -62.56
CA GLU A 60 6.99 -8.39 -63.72
C GLU A 60 7.33 -6.95 -63.30
N ILE A 61 8.45 -6.44 -63.81
CA ILE A 61 8.94 -5.08 -63.61
C ILE A 61 9.02 -4.41 -64.98
N THR A 62 8.19 -3.39 -65.20
CA THR A 62 8.17 -2.59 -66.43
C THR A 62 8.41 -1.11 -66.11
N GLY A 63 8.66 -0.28 -67.13
CA GLY A 63 8.84 1.17 -66.96
C GLY A 63 10.24 1.67 -67.34
N ARG A 64 10.62 2.81 -66.78
CA ARG A 64 11.91 3.50 -67.01
C ARG A 64 12.74 3.41 -65.74
N PRO A 65 13.86 2.64 -65.72
CA PRO A 65 14.62 2.33 -64.52
C PRO A 65 15.03 3.52 -63.66
N GLU A 66 15.27 4.69 -64.26
CA GLU A 66 15.71 5.90 -63.55
C GLU A 66 14.57 6.91 -63.27
N ARG A 67 13.31 6.51 -63.50
CA ARG A 67 12.17 7.44 -63.39
C ARG A 67 10.94 6.80 -62.76
N GLU A 68 10.46 5.70 -63.32
CA GLU A 68 9.22 5.06 -62.91
C GLU A 68 9.31 3.56 -63.14
N LEU A 69 9.14 2.78 -62.07
CA LEU A 69 9.08 1.33 -62.09
C LEU A 69 7.64 0.90 -61.77
N ILE A 70 7.02 0.18 -62.70
CA ILE A 70 5.70 -0.44 -62.53
C ILE A 70 5.93 -1.92 -62.22
N LEU A 71 5.53 -2.31 -61.02
CA LEU A 71 5.72 -3.62 -60.42
C LEU A 71 4.37 -4.32 -60.39
N THR A 72 4.27 -5.51 -60.96
CA THR A 72 3.02 -6.28 -60.99
C THR A 72 3.25 -7.74 -60.64
N ARG A 73 2.29 -8.33 -59.90
CA ARG A 73 2.28 -9.69 -59.35
C ARG A 73 3.36 -9.94 -58.31
N ASP A 74 2.92 -10.32 -57.11
CA ASP A 74 3.76 -10.63 -55.95
C ASP A 74 4.85 -9.57 -55.71
N VAL A 75 4.43 -8.30 -55.65
CA VAL A 75 5.35 -7.20 -55.42
C VAL A 75 5.81 -7.21 -53.96
N GLU A 76 7.11 -7.09 -53.76
CA GLU A 76 7.76 -6.91 -52.47
C GLU A 76 8.79 -5.78 -52.58
N VAL A 77 8.62 -4.76 -51.76
CA VAL A 77 9.56 -3.63 -51.63
C VAL A 77 10.05 -3.61 -50.19
N VAL A 78 11.37 -3.68 -50.00
CA VAL A 78 12.02 -3.66 -48.70
C VAL A 78 12.99 -2.49 -48.65
N GLN A 79 12.83 -1.61 -47.66
CA GLN A 79 13.75 -0.52 -47.37
C GLN A 79 14.01 -0.48 -45.86
N ASP A 80 15.25 -0.77 -45.46
CA ASP A 80 15.65 -0.96 -44.06
C ASP A 80 14.71 -1.92 -43.29
N LYS A 81 13.89 -1.38 -42.36
CA LYS A 81 12.94 -2.13 -41.52
C LYS A 81 11.50 -2.07 -42.03
N MET A 82 11.28 -1.39 -43.15
CA MET A 82 10.00 -1.31 -43.83
C MET A 82 9.93 -2.38 -44.92
N ARG A 83 8.90 -3.23 -44.85
CA ARG A 83 8.57 -4.20 -45.89
C ARG A 83 7.14 -3.99 -46.36
N VAL A 84 6.96 -3.78 -47.65
CA VAL A 84 5.65 -3.60 -48.30
C VAL A 84 5.45 -4.72 -49.30
N THR A 85 4.31 -5.40 -49.24
CA THR A 85 3.88 -6.35 -50.29
C THR A 85 2.53 -5.96 -50.85
N ALA A 86 2.31 -6.12 -52.16
CA ALA A 86 1.04 -5.80 -52.81
C ALA A 86 0.88 -6.53 -54.16
N ASP A 87 -0.31 -6.49 -54.76
CA ASP A 87 -0.53 -7.07 -56.10
C ASP A 87 0.09 -6.21 -57.20
N ALA A 88 0.11 -4.89 -56.99
CA ALA A 88 0.76 -3.93 -57.87
C ALA A 88 1.38 -2.78 -57.07
N ALA A 89 2.54 -2.30 -57.51
CA ALA A 89 3.10 -1.06 -57.00
C ALA A 89 3.77 -0.24 -58.11
N CYS A 90 3.80 1.08 -57.94
CA CYS A 90 4.55 2.01 -58.76
C CYS A 90 5.57 2.72 -57.88
N TYR A 91 6.84 2.62 -58.26
CA TYR A 91 7.93 3.32 -57.59
C TYR A 91 8.47 4.41 -58.52
N ARG A 92 8.24 5.68 -58.16
CA ARG A 92 8.73 6.84 -58.89
C ARG A 92 9.99 7.35 -58.21
N GLN A 93 11.14 7.08 -58.83
CA GLN A 93 12.45 7.28 -58.20
C GLN A 93 12.80 8.77 -58.05
N VAL A 94 12.37 9.63 -58.98
CA VAL A 94 12.68 11.07 -58.94
C VAL A 94 11.87 11.78 -57.85
N GLU A 95 10.61 11.40 -57.69
CA GLU A 95 9.74 11.91 -56.63
C GLU A 95 9.91 11.17 -55.30
N SER A 96 10.80 10.16 -55.23
CA SER A 96 11.00 9.27 -54.08
C SER A 96 9.67 8.76 -53.52
N GLU A 97 8.78 8.29 -54.40
CA GLU A 97 7.41 7.93 -54.08
C GLU A 97 7.09 6.47 -54.40
N LEU A 98 6.56 5.77 -53.42
CA LEU A 98 6.03 4.41 -53.54
C LEU A 98 4.50 4.43 -53.44
N GLU A 99 3.83 3.90 -54.45
CA GLU A 99 2.37 3.74 -54.51
C GLU A 99 2.06 2.24 -54.67
N ALA A 100 1.48 1.60 -53.65
CA ALA A 100 1.09 0.20 -53.66
C ALA A 100 -0.44 0.05 -53.63
N LYS A 101 -0.99 -0.88 -54.41
CA LYS A 101 -2.42 -1.10 -54.59
C LYS A 101 -2.80 -2.57 -54.50
N SER A 102 -3.95 -2.82 -53.88
CA SER A 102 -4.58 -4.13 -53.69
C SER A 102 -3.76 -5.06 -52.80
N ASN A 103 -4.41 -5.65 -51.80
CA ASN A 103 -3.80 -6.57 -50.83
C ASN A 103 -2.50 -6.04 -50.20
N VAL A 104 -2.43 -4.72 -49.94
CA VAL A 104 -1.22 -4.11 -49.38
C VAL A 104 -1.01 -4.65 -47.97
N ARG A 105 0.20 -5.14 -47.68
CA ARG A 105 0.66 -5.51 -46.35
C ARG A 105 1.95 -4.79 -46.06
N LEU A 106 2.03 -4.16 -44.90
CA LEU A 106 3.18 -3.37 -44.47
C LEU A 106 3.64 -3.90 -43.12
N TRP A 107 4.93 -4.16 -42.99
CA TRP A 107 5.61 -4.42 -41.72
C TRP A 107 6.58 -3.29 -41.44
N ARG A 108 6.50 -2.72 -40.24
CA ARG A 108 7.38 -1.62 -39.82
C ARG A 108 7.61 -1.66 -38.31
N PHE A 109 8.86 -1.83 -37.88
CA PHE A 109 9.24 -1.91 -36.45
C PHE A 109 8.43 -2.94 -35.61
N GLY A 110 8.04 -4.06 -36.22
CA GLY A 110 7.20 -5.11 -35.60
C GLY A 110 5.69 -4.88 -35.77
N ASP A 111 5.27 -3.66 -36.09
CA ASP A 111 3.86 -3.39 -36.36
C ASP A 111 3.47 -3.89 -37.76
N TYR A 112 2.26 -4.44 -37.85
CA TYR A 112 1.71 -5.00 -39.07
C TYR A 112 0.47 -4.23 -39.51
N TYR A 113 0.41 -3.84 -40.77
CA TYR A 113 -0.68 -3.09 -41.37
C TYR A 113 -1.17 -3.80 -42.63
N THR A 114 -2.47 -3.71 -42.91
CA THR A 114 -3.04 -4.05 -44.22
C THR A 114 -3.85 -2.89 -44.75
N ALA A 115 -3.95 -2.73 -46.08
CA ALA A 115 -4.70 -1.65 -46.70
C ALA A 115 -5.10 -1.96 -48.15
N ASP A 116 -6.06 -1.19 -48.67
CA ASP A 116 -6.46 -1.24 -50.08
C ASP A 116 -5.46 -0.47 -50.95
N GLU A 117 -4.95 0.65 -50.43
CA GLU A 117 -3.98 1.51 -51.09
C GLU A 117 -3.02 2.11 -50.05
N PHE A 118 -1.74 2.17 -50.41
CA PHE A 118 -0.70 2.80 -49.62
C PHE A 118 0.17 3.67 -50.53
N ARG A 119 0.34 4.93 -50.17
CA ARG A 119 1.22 5.86 -50.86
C ARG A 119 2.12 6.54 -49.86
N ILE A 120 3.42 6.55 -50.11
CA ILE A 120 4.39 7.22 -49.26
C ILE A 120 5.51 7.82 -50.09
N ASN A 121 5.95 9.01 -49.72
CA ASN A 121 7.21 9.56 -50.14
C ASN A 121 8.29 9.10 -49.15
N THR A 122 9.25 8.30 -49.62
CA THR A 122 10.25 7.62 -48.79
C THR A 122 11.29 8.57 -48.19
N GLU A 123 11.45 9.78 -48.73
CA GLU A 123 12.35 10.81 -48.18
C GLU A 123 11.71 11.66 -47.08
N THR A 124 10.44 12.03 -47.25
CA THR A 124 9.74 12.96 -46.33
C THR A 124 8.85 12.23 -45.32
N GLY A 125 8.58 10.95 -45.55
CA GLY A 125 7.62 10.14 -44.82
C GLY A 125 6.16 10.58 -45.00
N VAL A 126 5.88 11.48 -45.95
CA VAL A 126 4.53 12.00 -46.21
C VAL A 126 3.76 11.04 -47.10
N GLY A 127 2.51 10.75 -46.76
CA GLY A 127 1.75 9.74 -47.46
C GLY A 127 0.35 9.51 -46.90
N TYR A 128 -0.33 8.49 -47.41
CA TYR A 128 -1.59 8.02 -46.85
C TYR A 128 -1.80 6.53 -47.04
N MET A 129 -2.73 5.99 -46.27
CA MET A 129 -3.20 4.62 -46.36
C MET A 129 -4.74 4.59 -46.29
N LEU A 130 -5.39 3.87 -47.21
CA LEU A 130 -6.86 3.76 -47.29
C LEU A 130 -7.36 2.44 -46.70
N GLN A 131 -8.43 2.53 -45.90
CA GLN A 131 -9.03 1.41 -45.17
C GLN A 131 -8.03 0.55 -44.36
N PRO A 132 -7.09 1.16 -43.61
CA PRO A 132 -6.07 0.35 -42.97
C PRO A 132 -6.63 -0.48 -41.82
N THR A 133 -6.15 -1.72 -41.70
CA THR A 133 -6.18 -2.48 -40.44
C THR A 133 -4.77 -2.61 -39.90
N TYR A 134 -4.62 -2.68 -38.59
CA TYR A 134 -3.30 -2.69 -37.96
C TYR A 134 -3.27 -3.58 -36.71
N LYS A 135 -2.09 -4.15 -36.45
CA LYS A 135 -1.73 -4.87 -35.23
C LYS A 135 -0.36 -4.39 -34.76
N LEU A 136 -0.29 -3.96 -33.49
CA LEU A 136 0.89 -3.36 -32.89
C LEU A 136 1.65 -4.39 -32.07
N GLU A 137 2.98 -4.40 -32.19
CA GLU A 137 3.87 -5.37 -31.52
C GLU A 137 3.87 -5.18 -30.00
N MET A 138 3.99 -3.94 -29.51
CA MET A 138 4.28 -3.70 -28.08
C MET A 138 3.21 -4.25 -27.13
N ASN A 139 1.94 -4.20 -27.51
CA ASN A 139 0.83 -4.55 -26.62
C ASN A 139 -0.22 -5.44 -27.29
N ASN A 140 0.11 -6.04 -28.44
CA ASN A 140 -0.84 -6.81 -29.26
C ASN A 140 -2.14 -6.06 -29.58
N ALA A 141 -2.15 -4.73 -29.51
CA ALA A 141 -3.34 -3.98 -29.82
C ALA A 141 -3.61 -3.97 -31.31
N GLN A 142 -4.88 -3.85 -31.67
CA GLN A 142 -5.32 -3.88 -33.04
C GLN A 142 -6.44 -2.87 -33.29
N GLY A 143 -6.67 -2.57 -34.56
CA GLY A 143 -7.72 -1.67 -34.97
C GLY A 143 -7.83 -1.52 -36.47
N LYS A 144 -8.79 -0.68 -36.87
CA LYS A 144 -9.01 -0.26 -38.26
C LYS A 144 -9.32 1.23 -38.33
N ALA A 145 -9.05 1.85 -39.47
CA ALA A 145 -9.42 3.24 -39.74
C ALA A 145 -9.96 3.40 -41.16
N GLN A 146 -10.62 4.52 -41.42
CA GLN A 146 -11.01 4.86 -42.80
C GLN A 146 -9.80 5.33 -43.62
N ARG A 147 -8.92 6.10 -42.98
CA ARG A 147 -7.71 6.66 -43.60
C ARG A 147 -6.68 7.02 -42.55
N ILE A 148 -5.41 6.77 -42.86
CA ILE A 148 -4.26 7.31 -42.11
C ILE A 148 -3.51 8.25 -43.05
N ASP A 149 -3.30 9.49 -42.63
CA ASP A 149 -2.44 10.47 -43.30
C ASP A 149 -1.12 10.57 -42.54
N PHE A 150 -0.02 10.25 -43.19
CA PHE A 150 1.32 10.52 -42.68
C PHE A 150 1.69 11.95 -43.10
N LEU A 151 1.75 12.86 -42.13
CA LEU A 151 1.97 14.30 -42.36
C LEU A 151 3.46 14.67 -42.35
N SER A 152 4.28 13.84 -41.71
CA SER A 152 5.73 13.85 -41.64
C SER A 152 6.20 12.57 -40.93
N GLU A 153 7.50 12.29 -40.89
CA GLU A 153 8.06 11.16 -40.13
C GLU A 153 7.56 11.07 -38.68
N GLU A 154 7.40 12.21 -38.02
CA GLU A 154 6.99 12.30 -36.61
C GLU A 154 5.48 12.55 -36.41
N ARG A 155 4.69 12.74 -37.48
CA ARG A 155 3.27 13.12 -37.34
C ARG A 155 2.34 12.33 -38.23
N ALA A 156 1.28 11.80 -37.64
CA ALA A 156 0.24 11.08 -38.35
C ALA A 156 -1.15 11.54 -37.90
N LYS A 157 -2.11 11.46 -38.81
CA LYS A 157 -3.53 11.73 -38.55
C LYS A 157 -4.36 10.54 -39.00
N VAL A 158 -5.08 9.93 -38.07
CA VAL A 158 -5.99 8.81 -38.31
C VAL A 158 -7.41 9.35 -38.33
N VAL A 159 -8.17 9.02 -39.37
CA VAL A 159 -9.57 9.41 -39.56
C VAL A 159 -10.46 8.19 -39.35
N ASN A 160 -11.46 8.33 -38.46
CA ASN A 160 -12.38 7.28 -38.07
C ASN A 160 -11.65 5.99 -37.62
N GLY A 161 -10.69 6.14 -36.71
CA GLY A 161 -9.87 5.05 -36.18
C GLY A 161 -10.56 4.32 -35.03
N THR A 162 -10.28 3.02 -34.93
CA THR A 162 -10.66 2.14 -33.81
C THR A 162 -9.44 1.55 -33.13
N TYR A 163 -9.52 1.23 -31.84
CA TYR A 163 -8.44 0.61 -31.05
C TYR A 163 -8.99 -0.39 -30.03
N SER A 164 -8.37 -1.57 -29.93
CA SER A 164 -8.66 -2.57 -28.90
C SER A 164 -7.44 -3.43 -28.57
N THR A 165 -7.37 -3.96 -27.36
CA THR A 165 -6.43 -5.05 -26.98
C THR A 165 -7.10 -6.43 -26.97
N CYS A 166 -8.41 -6.51 -27.22
CA CYS A 166 -9.07 -7.78 -27.46
C CYS A 166 -8.61 -8.35 -28.80
N GLU A 167 -8.24 -9.61 -28.85
CA GLU A 167 -7.89 -10.31 -30.09
C GLU A 167 -9.14 -10.69 -30.91
N GLY A 168 -8.98 -10.77 -32.24
CA GLY A 168 -10.02 -11.23 -33.17
C GLY A 168 -10.77 -10.11 -33.90
N PRO A 169 -11.53 -10.44 -34.96
CA PRO A 169 -12.14 -9.44 -35.85
C PRO A 169 -13.26 -8.62 -35.20
N ASN A 170 -13.91 -9.17 -34.17
CA ASN A 170 -15.01 -8.54 -33.43
C ASN A 170 -14.60 -8.38 -31.96
N PRO A 171 -13.84 -7.33 -31.62
CA PRO A 171 -13.37 -7.12 -30.26
C PRO A 171 -14.54 -6.78 -29.32
N ASP A 172 -14.55 -7.41 -28.13
CA ASP A 172 -15.60 -7.19 -27.12
C ASP A 172 -15.70 -5.75 -26.64
N TRP A 173 -14.59 -5.01 -26.70
CA TRP A 173 -14.58 -3.57 -26.50
C TRP A 173 -13.64 -2.92 -27.49
N TYR A 174 -13.94 -1.70 -27.90
CA TYR A 174 -13.05 -0.89 -28.72
C TYR A 174 -13.31 0.58 -28.48
N VAL A 175 -12.28 1.38 -28.66
CA VAL A 175 -12.39 2.84 -28.68
C VAL A 175 -12.52 3.27 -30.13
N ARG A 176 -13.50 4.10 -30.45
CA ARG A 176 -13.65 4.73 -31.77
C ARG A 176 -13.43 6.23 -31.63
N SER A 177 -12.59 6.79 -32.48
CA SER A 177 -12.29 8.23 -32.52
C SER A 177 -12.54 8.77 -33.92
N SER A 178 -13.19 9.94 -34.02
CA SER A 178 -13.40 10.59 -35.32
C SER A 178 -12.07 11.03 -35.94
N THR A 179 -11.17 11.53 -35.11
CA THR A 179 -9.83 11.97 -35.51
C THR A 179 -8.85 11.64 -34.40
N LEU A 180 -7.71 11.02 -34.75
CA LEU A 180 -6.59 10.83 -33.84
C LEU A 180 -5.34 11.43 -34.48
N THR A 181 -4.78 12.47 -33.87
CA THR A 181 -3.54 13.10 -34.30
C THR A 181 -2.41 12.65 -33.38
N LEU A 182 -1.36 12.06 -33.94
CA LEU A 182 -0.17 11.62 -33.24
C LEU A 182 0.97 12.58 -33.61
N ASP A 183 1.60 13.18 -32.60
CA ASP A 183 2.70 14.13 -32.74
C ASP A 183 3.87 13.71 -31.85
N GLN A 184 4.85 13.04 -32.45
CA GLN A 184 6.02 12.49 -31.74
C GLN A 184 6.96 13.59 -31.28
N GLY A 185 7.18 14.63 -32.08
CA GLY A 185 8.01 15.77 -31.71
C GLY A 185 7.54 16.48 -30.43
N ARG A 186 6.22 16.49 -30.18
CA ARG A 186 5.64 17.02 -28.93
C ARG A 186 5.34 15.96 -27.86
N ASP A 187 5.51 14.68 -28.16
CA ASP A 187 5.06 13.55 -27.34
C ASP A 187 3.57 13.65 -26.95
N VAL A 188 2.70 13.92 -27.94
CA VAL A 188 1.26 14.10 -27.72
C VAL A 188 0.43 13.34 -28.75
N GLY A 189 -0.51 12.54 -28.26
CA GLY A 189 -1.66 12.03 -29.01
C GLY A 189 -2.92 12.82 -28.64
N LEU A 190 -3.68 13.27 -29.64
CA LEU A 190 -4.97 13.94 -29.49
C LEU A 190 -6.04 13.14 -30.20
N ALA A 191 -6.96 12.55 -29.43
CA ALA A 191 -8.13 11.88 -29.96
C ALA A 191 -9.35 12.79 -29.79
N SER A 192 -10.12 13.04 -30.85
CA SER A 192 -11.33 13.88 -30.84
C SER A 192 -12.56 13.04 -31.17
N GLY A 193 -13.71 13.37 -30.57
CA GLY A 193 -14.95 12.63 -30.78
C GLY A 193 -14.79 11.15 -30.42
N THR A 194 -14.19 10.87 -29.27
CA THR A 194 -13.80 9.54 -28.85
C THR A 194 -14.91 8.89 -28.03
N VAL A 195 -15.32 7.68 -28.39
CA VAL A 195 -16.34 6.91 -27.68
C VAL A 195 -15.81 5.49 -27.43
N VAL A 196 -15.93 5.05 -26.19
CA VAL A 196 -15.64 3.66 -25.80
C VAL A 196 -16.88 2.83 -26.02
N TYR A 197 -16.76 1.76 -26.80
CA TYR A 197 -17.81 0.77 -27.04
C TYR A 197 -17.50 -0.51 -26.29
N PHE A 198 -18.52 -1.13 -25.71
CA PHE A 198 -18.47 -2.48 -25.16
C PHE A 198 -19.63 -3.28 -25.74
N LYS A 199 -19.33 -4.37 -26.45
CA LYS A 199 -20.31 -5.16 -27.21
C LYS A 199 -21.18 -4.28 -28.12
N ASP A 200 -20.54 -3.36 -28.83
CA ASP A 200 -21.16 -2.36 -29.72
C ASP A 200 -22.11 -1.37 -29.04
N VAL A 201 -22.19 -1.37 -27.70
CA VAL A 201 -22.93 -0.37 -26.92
C VAL A 201 -21.97 0.76 -26.51
N PRO A 202 -22.27 2.03 -26.83
CA PRO A 202 -21.45 3.15 -26.39
C PRO A 202 -21.55 3.32 -24.87
N LEU A 203 -20.41 3.26 -24.17
CA LEU A 203 -20.32 3.41 -22.72
C LEU A 203 -20.08 4.85 -22.28
N ILE A 204 -18.99 5.44 -22.75
CA ILE A 204 -18.59 6.81 -22.40
C ILE A 204 -17.96 7.47 -23.61
N GLY A 205 -18.43 8.69 -23.89
CA GLY A 205 -17.90 9.55 -24.92
C GLY A 205 -17.19 10.76 -24.31
N THR A 206 -16.18 11.26 -25.01
CA THR A 206 -15.52 12.51 -24.68
C THR A 206 -15.22 13.29 -25.96
N PRO A 207 -15.42 14.63 -25.93
CA PRO A 207 -15.13 15.47 -27.09
C PRO A 207 -13.65 15.44 -27.47
N GLY A 208 -12.75 15.20 -26.50
CA GLY A 208 -11.33 15.03 -26.76
C GLY A 208 -10.54 14.44 -25.58
N ILE A 209 -9.53 13.63 -25.89
CA ILE A 209 -8.55 13.10 -24.93
C ILE A 209 -7.15 13.42 -25.45
N SER A 210 -6.30 13.96 -24.58
CA SER A 210 -4.87 14.05 -24.81
C SER A 210 -4.14 12.95 -24.03
N PHE A 211 -3.09 12.40 -24.62
CA PHE A 211 -2.26 11.39 -23.98
C PHE A 211 -0.80 11.47 -24.43
N SER A 212 0.12 10.99 -23.60
CA SER A 212 1.56 10.91 -23.96
C SER A 212 1.80 9.75 -24.94
N LEU A 213 2.76 9.85 -25.85
CA LEU A 213 3.13 8.73 -26.71
C LEU A 213 4.20 7.85 -26.04
N SER A 214 5.02 8.46 -25.17
CA SER A 214 6.15 7.85 -24.45
C SER A 214 5.77 7.20 -23.10
N GLY A 215 4.63 7.57 -22.53
CA GLY A 215 4.25 7.17 -21.16
C GLY A 215 4.55 8.23 -20.09
N GLU A 216 5.07 9.40 -20.48
CA GLU A 216 5.31 10.51 -19.56
C GLU A 216 4.02 11.08 -18.96
N ARG A 217 4.15 11.60 -17.74
CA ARG A 217 3.03 12.20 -16.99
C ARG A 217 2.53 13.46 -17.69
N ARG A 218 1.22 13.65 -17.77
CA ARG A 218 0.58 14.84 -18.35
C ARG A 218 -0.62 15.26 -17.53
N SER A 219 -0.90 16.56 -17.52
CA SER A 219 -2.10 17.11 -16.89
C SER A 219 -3.36 16.73 -17.67
N GLY A 220 -4.46 16.44 -16.97
CA GLY A 220 -5.72 16.08 -17.59
C GLY A 220 -6.75 15.55 -16.61
N TRP A 221 -7.98 15.35 -17.11
CA TRP A 221 -9.03 14.69 -16.37
C TRP A 221 -8.70 13.21 -16.19
N LEU A 222 -8.76 12.74 -14.96
CA LEU A 222 -8.81 11.32 -14.64
C LEU A 222 -10.25 10.84 -14.81
N PRO A 223 -10.49 9.52 -14.95
CA PRO A 223 -11.84 8.99 -15.06
C PRO A 223 -12.69 9.41 -13.87
N ALA A 224 -13.93 9.78 -14.17
CA ALA A 224 -14.92 10.01 -13.15
C ALA A 224 -15.14 8.73 -12.33
N VAL A 225 -15.23 8.88 -11.01
CA VAL A 225 -15.49 7.76 -10.08
C VAL A 225 -16.88 7.97 -9.50
N PRO A 226 -17.93 7.38 -10.10
CA PRO A 226 -19.22 7.31 -9.45
C PRO A 226 -19.14 6.40 -8.21
N GLY A 227 -19.96 6.67 -7.22
CA GLY A 227 -20.00 5.94 -5.95
C GLY A 227 -21.43 5.83 -5.44
N PHE A 228 -21.67 4.85 -4.58
CA PHE A 228 -22.89 4.80 -3.80
C PHE A 228 -22.61 4.30 -2.40
N SER A 229 -23.05 5.05 -1.40
CA SER A 229 -23.00 4.64 0.00
C SER A 229 -24.33 4.92 0.70
N SER A 230 -24.68 4.11 1.71
CA SER A 230 -25.90 4.34 2.49
C SER A 230 -25.87 5.63 3.32
N ARG A 231 -24.68 6.23 3.50
CA ARG A 231 -24.45 7.49 4.22
C ARG A 231 -24.38 8.72 3.31
N GLY A 232 -23.79 8.60 2.13
CA GLY A 232 -23.63 9.69 1.15
C GLY A 232 -24.70 9.71 0.04
N GLY A 233 -25.39 8.58 -0.18
CA GLY A 233 -26.27 8.38 -1.33
C GLY A 233 -25.47 8.15 -2.60
N ALA A 234 -25.95 8.69 -3.73
CA ALA A 234 -25.18 8.73 -4.97
C ALA A 234 -24.04 9.74 -4.85
N GLU A 235 -22.86 9.36 -5.32
CA GLU A 235 -21.61 10.11 -5.24
C GLU A 235 -20.94 10.19 -6.62
N LEU A 236 -20.24 11.29 -6.92
CA LEU A 236 -19.45 11.44 -8.14
C LEU A 236 -18.18 12.24 -7.87
N THR A 237 -17.02 11.61 -8.07
CA THR A 237 -15.71 12.29 -8.03
C THR A 237 -15.18 12.56 -9.44
N LEU A 238 -14.69 13.77 -9.69
CA LEU A 238 -14.15 14.21 -10.98
C LEU A 238 -12.69 14.68 -10.85
N PRO A 239 -11.71 13.77 -10.75
CA PRO A 239 -10.34 14.17 -10.46
C PRO A 239 -9.67 14.84 -11.67
N TYR A 240 -9.01 15.97 -11.46
CA TYR A 240 -8.12 16.60 -12.43
C TYR A 240 -6.68 16.54 -11.93
N TYR A 241 -5.81 15.91 -12.70
CA TYR A 241 -4.40 15.77 -12.40
C TYR A 241 -3.60 16.91 -13.06
N PHE A 242 -2.74 17.55 -12.28
CA PHE A 242 -1.80 18.58 -12.70
C PHE A 242 -0.37 18.01 -12.59
N ASN A 243 0.26 17.79 -13.75
CA ASN A 243 1.70 17.56 -13.83
C ASN A 243 2.42 18.91 -13.72
N ILE A 244 2.81 19.32 -12.51
CA ILE A 244 3.43 20.63 -12.25
C ILE A 244 4.91 20.61 -12.69
N ALA A 245 5.64 19.58 -12.29
CA ALA A 245 7.03 19.33 -12.69
C ALA A 245 7.33 17.82 -12.54
N PRO A 246 8.44 17.30 -13.08
CA PRO A 246 8.78 15.87 -12.96
C PRO A 246 8.78 15.34 -11.52
N ASN A 247 9.02 16.23 -10.56
CA ASN A 247 9.21 15.93 -9.16
C ASN A 247 8.05 16.42 -8.27
N ARG A 248 6.95 16.95 -8.84
CA ARG A 248 5.76 17.36 -8.07
C ARG A 248 4.48 17.37 -8.89
N ASP A 249 3.40 16.94 -8.25
CA ASP A 249 2.07 16.90 -8.84
C ASP A 249 0.98 17.34 -7.86
N LEU A 250 -0.18 17.68 -8.42
CA LEU A 250 -1.38 18.04 -7.67
C LEU A 250 -2.56 17.37 -8.33
N THR A 251 -3.44 16.75 -7.55
CA THR A 251 -4.73 16.25 -8.04
C THR A 251 -5.85 16.96 -7.29
N VAL A 252 -6.72 17.67 -7.99
CA VAL A 252 -7.90 18.33 -7.41
C VAL A 252 -9.13 17.54 -7.80
N SER A 253 -9.97 17.20 -6.83
CA SER A 253 -11.10 16.28 -6.99
C SER A 253 -12.37 16.89 -6.41
N PRO A 254 -13.18 17.58 -7.23
CA PRO A 254 -14.58 17.82 -6.91
C PRO A 254 -15.27 16.48 -6.65
N HIS A 255 -15.94 16.38 -5.50
CA HIS A 255 -16.66 15.20 -5.06
C HIS A 255 -18.08 15.61 -4.66
N TYR A 256 -19.04 15.28 -5.51
CA TYR A 256 -20.44 15.56 -5.25
C TYR A 256 -21.07 14.40 -4.48
N ILE A 257 -21.63 14.69 -3.30
CA ILE A 257 -22.33 13.75 -2.44
C ILE A 257 -23.80 14.16 -2.40
N SER A 258 -24.69 13.39 -3.00
CA SER A 258 -26.11 13.78 -3.16
C SER A 258 -26.79 14.20 -1.85
N ARG A 259 -26.52 13.50 -0.74
CA ARG A 259 -27.10 13.81 0.58
C ARG A 259 -26.40 14.95 1.32
N ARG A 260 -25.12 15.24 1.04
CA ARG A 260 -24.30 16.18 1.84
C ARG A 260 -23.90 17.46 1.12
N GLY A 261 -23.67 17.43 -0.19
CA GLY A 261 -23.24 18.57 -0.98
C GLY A 261 -21.94 18.35 -1.77
N LEU A 262 -21.34 19.44 -2.24
CA LEU A 262 -20.08 19.42 -2.99
C LEU A 262 -18.90 19.53 -2.02
N GLN A 263 -18.11 18.47 -1.96
CA GLN A 263 -16.81 18.45 -1.28
C GLN A 263 -15.70 18.71 -2.30
N MET A 264 -14.67 19.44 -1.90
CA MET A 264 -13.46 19.67 -2.69
C MET A 264 -12.29 18.94 -2.04
N GLY A 265 -11.72 17.96 -2.74
CA GLY A 265 -10.51 17.26 -2.34
C GLY A 265 -9.28 17.71 -3.12
N ALA A 266 -8.11 17.66 -2.48
CA ALA A 266 -6.83 17.92 -3.11
C ALA A 266 -5.75 17.00 -2.55
N VAL A 267 -4.93 16.42 -3.44
CA VAL A 267 -3.73 15.67 -3.08
C VAL A 267 -2.53 16.31 -3.78
N GLY A 268 -1.64 16.94 -3.00
CA GLY A 268 -0.36 17.42 -3.48
C GLY A 268 0.75 16.43 -3.12
N ARG A 269 1.64 16.14 -4.07
CA ARG A 269 2.82 15.29 -3.83
C ARG A 269 4.06 15.96 -4.40
N TYR A 270 5.17 15.78 -3.71
CA TYR A 270 6.48 16.18 -4.21
C TYR A 270 7.53 15.17 -3.76
N ILE A 271 8.59 15.06 -4.56
CA ILE A 271 9.79 14.29 -4.29
C ILE A 271 10.97 15.08 -4.86
N GLY A 272 12.17 14.83 -4.38
CA GLY A 272 13.38 15.38 -4.98
C GLY A 272 14.61 15.02 -4.18
N GLU A 273 15.71 15.61 -4.59
CA GLU A 273 17.01 15.41 -3.97
C GLU A 273 17.72 16.77 -3.86
N THR A 274 18.42 16.96 -2.75
CA THR A 274 19.29 18.09 -2.47
C THR A 274 20.72 17.58 -2.31
N ALA A 275 21.71 18.46 -2.19
CA ALA A 275 23.09 18.04 -1.87
C ALA A 275 23.20 17.26 -0.54
N ALA A 276 22.22 17.43 0.34
CA ALA A 276 22.14 16.78 1.64
C ALA A 276 21.42 15.43 1.62
N GLY A 277 20.69 15.11 0.55
CA GLY A 277 19.89 13.90 0.41
C GLY A 277 18.47 14.15 -0.11
N SER A 278 17.65 13.11 -0.05
CA SER A 278 16.30 13.05 -0.61
C SER A 278 15.25 13.77 0.26
N TYR A 279 14.18 14.25 -0.38
CA TYR A 279 13.00 14.75 0.29
C TYR A 279 11.73 14.29 -0.42
N GLU A 280 10.68 14.04 0.34
CA GLU A 280 9.36 13.72 -0.18
C GLU A 280 8.26 14.22 0.74
N GLY A 281 7.10 14.52 0.15
CA GLY A 281 5.93 14.88 0.92
C GLY A 281 4.63 14.63 0.18
N ARG A 282 3.57 14.43 0.98
CA ARG A 282 2.22 14.22 0.53
C ARG A 282 1.27 14.97 1.45
N THR A 283 0.41 15.78 0.86
CA THR A 283 -0.64 16.50 1.58
C THR A 283 -1.98 16.22 0.93
N PHE A 284 -2.90 15.68 1.72
CA PHE A 284 -4.29 15.45 1.38
C PHE A 284 -5.16 16.41 2.20
N VAL A 285 -6.05 17.13 1.53
CA VAL A 285 -7.02 18.04 2.15
C VAL A 285 -8.38 17.81 1.50
N GLU A 286 -9.42 17.76 2.32
CA GLU A 286 -10.80 17.77 1.86
C GLU A 286 -11.60 18.82 2.63
N TYR A 287 -12.49 19.50 1.93
CA TYR A 287 -13.36 20.52 2.51
C TYR A 287 -14.77 20.44 1.90
N LEU A 288 -15.77 20.26 2.76
CA LEU A 288 -17.19 20.27 2.44
C LEU A 288 -17.80 21.47 3.15
N ARG A 289 -18.26 22.45 2.37
CA ARG A 289 -18.95 23.62 2.90
C ARG A 289 -20.40 23.26 3.21
N ASN A 290 -20.86 23.60 4.41
CA ASN A 290 -22.24 23.46 4.85
C ASN A 290 -22.84 22.08 4.53
N ASP A 291 -22.34 21.03 5.19
CA ASP A 291 -22.86 19.67 5.07
C ASP A 291 -24.38 19.66 5.31
N LYS A 292 -25.17 19.32 4.28
CA LYS A 292 -26.64 19.36 4.34
C LYS A 292 -27.25 18.50 5.45
N GLU A 293 -26.55 17.48 5.94
CA GLU A 293 -27.04 16.66 7.06
C GLU A 293 -26.71 17.25 8.44
N LYS A 294 -25.66 18.08 8.55
CA LYS A 294 -25.15 18.58 9.84
C LYS A 294 -25.22 20.09 10.00
N GLY A 295 -25.34 20.85 8.92
CA GLY A 295 -25.35 22.32 8.91
C GLY A 295 -24.01 22.97 9.26
N ILE A 296 -22.89 22.24 9.16
CA ILE A 296 -21.55 22.73 9.49
C ILE A 296 -20.57 22.50 8.34
N ASP A 297 -19.49 23.28 8.33
CA ASP A 297 -18.34 23.02 7.46
C ASP A 297 -17.54 21.83 7.98
N ARG A 298 -17.17 20.91 7.08
CA ARG A 298 -16.47 19.68 7.43
C ARG A 298 -15.20 19.51 6.62
N TRP A 299 -14.13 19.10 7.27
CA TRP A 299 -12.82 19.00 6.61
C TRP A 299 -11.92 17.98 7.27
N GLN A 300 -10.95 17.52 6.50
CA GLN A 300 -9.83 16.72 6.98
C GLN A 300 -8.55 17.17 6.29
N ILE A 301 -7.45 17.10 7.04
CA ILE A 301 -6.10 17.25 6.52
C ILE A 301 -5.25 16.06 6.97
N GLN A 302 -4.45 15.55 6.05
CA GLN A 302 -3.39 14.59 6.29
C GLN A 302 -2.15 15.05 5.54
N SER A 303 -1.10 15.45 6.25
CA SER A 303 0.16 15.89 5.65
C SER A 303 1.32 15.13 6.25
N SER A 304 2.18 14.59 5.38
CA SER A 304 3.42 13.93 5.76
C SER A 304 4.57 14.46 4.92
N HIS A 305 5.71 14.70 5.56
CA HIS A 305 6.97 15.09 4.92
C HIS A 305 8.14 14.37 5.57
N SER A 306 9.12 14.00 4.76
CA SER A 306 10.41 13.49 5.21
C SER A 306 11.51 14.10 4.33
N GLN A 307 12.62 14.49 4.96
CA GLN A 307 13.74 15.09 4.28
C GLN A 307 15.05 14.78 5.01
N GLU A 308 16.07 14.46 4.22
CA GLU A 308 17.47 14.40 4.66
C GLU A 308 18.06 15.81 4.66
N LEU A 309 18.50 16.26 5.84
CA LEU A 309 19.22 17.53 6.07
C LEU A 309 20.73 17.34 5.96
N ALA A 310 21.21 16.10 6.15
CA ALA A 310 22.53 15.60 5.84
C ALA A 310 22.47 14.06 5.76
N LYS A 311 23.56 13.40 5.34
CA LYS A 311 23.69 11.93 5.22
C LYS A 311 23.09 11.14 6.40
N ASP A 312 23.25 11.67 7.60
CA ASP A 312 22.86 11.01 8.85
C ASP A 312 21.84 11.81 9.66
N TRP A 313 21.28 12.88 9.09
CA TRP A 313 20.34 13.77 9.77
C TRP A 313 19.08 13.95 8.93
N SER A 314 17.93 13.57 9.48
CA SER A 314 16.63 13.74 8.83
C SER A 314 15.66 14.55 9.68
N TYR A 315 14.67 15.14 9.01
CA TYR A 315 13.55 15.84 9.62
C TYR A 315 12.26 15.48 8.89
N GLY A 316 11.14 15.50 9.61
CA GLY A 316 9.84 15.27 9.03
C GLY A 316 8.69 15.70 9.93
N TRP A 317 7.50 15.71 9.34
CA TRP A 317 6.26 15.92 10.08
C TRP A 317 5.17 14.93 9.63
N ASN A 318 4.24 14.66 10.52
CA ASN A 318 3.01 13.93 10.26
C ASN A 318 1.86 14.62 10.99
N VAL A 319 0.99 15.26 10.22
CA VAL A 319 -0.12 16.07 10.73
C VAL A 319 -1.43 15.52 10.21
N ARG A 320 -2.27 15.06 11.11
CA ARG A 320 -3.65 14.65 10.87
C ARG A 320 -4.59 15.48 11.72
N ALA A 321 -5.63 16.01 11.10
CA ALA A 321 -6.69 16.72 11.81
C ALA A 321 -8.01 16.58 11.05
N ALA A 322 -9.10 16.67 11.80
CA ALA A 322 -10.45 16.67 11.26
C ALA A 322 -11.29 17.77 11.93
N SER A 323 -12.36 18.19 11.27
CA SER A 323 -13.29 19.22 11.75
C SER A 323 -14.06 18.83 13.00
N ASP A 324 -14.44 17.55 13.10
CA ASP A 324 -15.36 17.05 14.11
C ASP A 324 -15.16 15.55 14.38
N GLU A 325 -15.76 15.07 15.46
CA GLU A 325 -15.62 13.71 15.96
C GLU A 325 -16.18 12.63 15.03
N ASN A 326 -17.19 12.96 14.22
CA ASN A 326 -17.86 12.01 13.31
C ASN A 326 -17.24 11.96 11.92
N TYR A 327 -16.23 12.79 11.64
CA TYR A 327 -15.67 12.89 10.29
C TYR A 327 -15.15 11.55 9.76
N PRO A 328 -14.30 10.79 10.50
CA PRO A 328 -13.84 9.50 9.99
C PRO A 328 -15.00 8.51 9.81
N THR A 329 -16.01 8.58 10.66
CA THR A 329 -17.17 7.70 10.58
C THR A 329 -18.03 7.97 9.33
N ASP A 330 -18.23 9.25 8.97
CA ASP A 330 -19.15 9.64 7.89
C ASP A 330 -18.56 9.52 6.49
N PHE A 331 -17.25 9.75 6.34
CA PHE A 331 -16.57 9.80 5.04
C PHE A 331 -15.64 8.61 4.76
N SER A 332 -15.29 7.80 5.75
CA SER A 332 -14.40 6.66 5.51
C SER A 332 -15.04 5.58 4.65
N LYS A 333 -14.24 5.04 3.73
CA LYS A 333 -14.62 3.92 2.87
C LYS A 333 -14.22 2.56 3.42
N THR A 334 -13.47 2.52 4.52
CA THR A 334 -12.94 1.30 5.14
C THR A 334 -13.27 1.23 6.63
N VAL A 335 -13.29 0.01 7.18
CA VAL A 335 -13.48 -0.22 8.62
C VAL A 335 -12.40 0.50 9.44
N ALA A 336 -11.13 0.35 9.04
CA ALA A 336 -9.99 0.94 9.74
C ALA A 336 -10.05 2.48 9.77
N GLY A 337 -10.41 3.12 8.65
CA GLY A 337 -10.57 4.58 8.60
C GLY A 337 -11.70 5.06 9.52
N SER A 338 -12.84 4.35 9.55
CA SER A 338 -13.97 4.73 10.40
C SER A 338 -13.70 4.56 11.91
N ALA A 339 -12.74 3.71 12.28
CA ALA A 339 -12.35 3.42 13.66
C ALA A 339 -11.20 4.30 14.18
N GLU A 340 -10.58 5.14 13.33
CA GLU A 340 -9.48 6.02 13.76
C GLU A 340 -10.01 7.15 14.65
N ARG A 341 -9.66 7.12 15.95
CA ARG A 341 -10.08 8.11 16.95
C ARG A 341 -8.96 9.00 17.49
N GLN A 342 -7.70 8.71 17.17
CA GLN A 342 -6.54 9.50 17.63
C GLN A 342 -5.74 9.96 16.42
N LEU A 343 -5.83 11.25 16.10
CA LEU A 343 -5.16 11.87 14.96
C LEU A 343 -3.83 12.49 15.40
N LEU A 344 -2.73 11.92 14.90
CA LEU A 344 -1.36 12.33 15.25
C LEU A 344 -0.99 13.70 14.65
N LYS A 345 -0.33 14.53 15.44
CA LYS A 345 0.33 15.78 15.05
C LYS A 345 1.75 15.76 15.58
N GLU A 346 2.70 15.44 14.71
CA GLU A 346 4.11 15.25 15.09
C GLU A 346 5.03 16.03 14.15
N ALA A 347 6.07 16.62 14.73
CA ALA A 347 7.29 17.01 14.04
C ALA A 347 8.46 16.31 14.72
N ARG A 348 9.36 15.72 13.93
CA ARG A 348 10.48 14.92 14.42
C ARG A 348 11.74 15.17 13.62
N THR A 349 12.88 15.05 14.29
CA THR A 349 14.20 15.02 13.66
C THR A 349 15.02 13.89 14.24
N ASP A 350 15.77 13.21 13.38
CA ASP A 350 16.55 12.03 13.72
C ASP A 350 17.98 12.22 13.23
N TYR A 351 18.95 12.06 14.13
CA TYR A 351 20.38 12.04 13.82
C TYR A 351 20.97 10.67 14.15
N ARG A 352 21.77 10.09 13.26
CA ARG A 352 22.40 8.76 13.43
C ARG A 352 23.92 8.86 13.37
N GLY A 353 24.58 8.72 14.50
CA GLY A 353 26.02 8.46 14.55
C GLY A 353 26.35 6.98 14.31
N GLU A 354 27.63 6.63 14.43
CA GLU A 354 28.11 5.25 14.24
C GLU A 354 27.63 4.28 15.33
N ILE A 355 27.70 4.73 16.59
CA ILE A 355 27.33 3.94 17.78
C ILE A 355 26.17 4.57 18.56
N TRP A 356 25.59 5.66 18.06
CA TRP A 356 24.55 6.41 18.75
C TRP A 356 23.52 7.00 17.80
N SER A 357 22.33 7.31 18.31
CA SER A 357 21.27 7.99 17.60
C SER A 357 20.54 8.94 18.53
N LEU A 358 20.08 10.07 18.01
CA LEU A 358 19.30 11.07 18.73
C LEU A 358 18.03 11.36 17.94
N THR A 359 16.87 11.27 18.59
CA THR A 359 15.58 11.66 18.03
C THR A 359 14.99 12.76 18.89
N ALA A 360 14.72 13.93 18.32
CA ALA A 360 13.97 14.98 18.98
C ALA A 360 12.61 15.14 18.30
N ARG A 361 11.52 15.20 19.08
CA ARG A 361 10.15 15.31 18.57
C ARG A 361 9.27 16.21 19.41
N VAL A 362 8.27 16.76 18.76
CA VAL A 362 7.11 17.41 19.38
C VAL A 362 5.89 16.65 18.90
N GLN A 363 5.11 16.09 19.83
CA GLN A 363 4.05 15.15 19.53
C GLN A 363 2.76 15.51 20.29
N LYS A 364 1.66 15.59 19.56
CA LYS A 364 0.31 15.87 20.07
C LYS A 364 -0.71 14.99 19.37
N TYR A 365 -1.84 14.75 20.04
CA TYR A 365 -2.99 14.05 19.44
C TYR A 365 -4.23 14.93 19.46
N GLN A 366 -5.01 14.88 18.37
CA GLN A 366 -6.42 15.24 18.41
C GLN A 366 -7.23 13.96 18.64
N VAL A 367 -7.96 13.91 19.74
CA VAL A 367 -8.73 12.73 20.14
C VAL A 367 -10.20 12.99 19.83
N LEU A 368 -10.82 12.06 19.10
CA LEU A 368 -12.21 12.12 18.69
C LEU A 368 -13.02 11.16 19.59
N GLN A 369 -14.12 11.64 20.17
CA GLN A 369 -15.03 10.78 20.91
C GLN A 369 -16.04 10.10 19.98
N ASP A 370 -16.66 9.00 20.43
CA ASP A 370 -17.79 8.40 19.72
C ASP A 370 -19.09 8.87 20.40
N PRO A 371 -19.92 9.69 19.74
CA PRO A 371 -21.12 10.25 20.34
C PRO A 371 -22.23 9.22 20.55
N ASP A 372 -22.10 8.02 19.96
CA ASP A 372 -23.05 6.92 20.08
C ASP A 372 -22.60 5.88 21.13
N THR A 373 -21.58 6.17 21.95
CA THR A 373 -21.11 5.28 23.04
C THR A 373 -20.80 6.03 24.31
N ALA A 374 -20.96 5.36 25.46
CA ALA A 374 -20.54 5.89 26.76
C ALA A 374 -19.03 5.75 27.02
N SER A 375 -18.29 5.06 26.12
CA SER A 375 -16.86 4.82 26.28
C SER A 375 -16.08 6.08 25.91
N VAL A 376 -15.24 6.56 26.83
CA VAL A 376 -14.32 7.67 26.56
C VAL A 376 -13.08 7.15 25.84
N THR A 377 -12.75 7.75 24.70
CA THR A 377 -11.42 7.58 24.11
C THR A 377 -10.43 8.39 24.95
N ALA A 378 -9.56 7.69 25.68
CA ALA A 378 -8.56 8.34 26.53
C ALA A 378 -7.58 9.18 25.70
N ARG A 379 -7.27 10.38 26.20
CA ARG A 379 -6.27 11.26 25.59
C ARG A 379 -4.86 10.91 26.09
N PRO A 380 -3.90 10.65 25.17
CA PRO A 380 -2.48 10.56 25.54
C PRO A 380 -1.92 11.93 25.95
N TYR A 381 -0.85 11.93 26.74
CA TYR A 381 -0.08 13.15 27.01
C TYR A 381 0.59 13.68 25.74
N ASP A 382 0.61 15.01 25.60
CA ASP A 382 1.43 15.70 24.61
C ASP A 382 2.90 15.66 25.07
N ARG A 383 3.84 15.45 24.15
CA ARG A 383 5.29 15.39 24.42
C ARG A 383 5.98 16.60 23.81
N LEU A 384 6.35 17.59 24.64
CA LEU A 384 6.64 18.96 24.20
C LEU A 384 7.92 19.57 24.83
N PRO A 385 9.14 19.26 24.36
CA PRO A 385 9.50 18.21 23.41
C PRO A 385 9.82 16.88 24.12
N ALA A 386 10.08 15.84 23.33
CA ALA A 386 10.77 14.62 23.75
C ALA A 386 12.08 14.47 22.98
N VAL A 387 13.16 14.23 23.70
CA VAL A 387 14.50 13.98 23.16
C VAL A 387 14.94 12.59 23.62
N ASN A 388 15.06 11.67 22.69
CA ASN A 388 15.51 10.31 22.90
C ASN A 388 16.95 10.17 22.40
N PHE A 389 17.84 9.67 23.24
CA PHE A 389 19.21 9.32 22.91
C PHE A 389 19.41 7.83 23.11
N ARG A 390 20.01 7.16 22.14
CA ARG A 390 20.41 5.75 22.25
C ARG A 390 21.86 5.64 21.85
N ALA A 391 22.66 4.92 22.61
CA ALA A 391 24.01 4.54 22.22
C ALA A 391 24.25 3.07 22.57
N GLY A 392 25.12 2.40 21.83
CA GLY A 392 25.50 1.05 22.15
C GLY A 392 26.44 0.45 21.14
N GLN A 393 27.13 -0.60 21.56
CA GLN A 393 28.05 -1.35 20.74
C GLN A 393 28.09 -2.79 21.23
N TYR A 394 28.24 -3.72 20.29
CA TYR A 394 28.27 -5.15 20.54
C TYR A 394 29.71 -5.67 20.44
N ASP A 395 29.98 -6.77 21.15
CA ASP A 395 31.24 -7.51 21.12
C ASP A 395 32.51 -6.70 21.47
N ILE A 396 32.42 -5.82 22.47
CA ILE A 396 33.61 -5.16 23.04
C ILE A 396 34.20 -6.08 24.12
N GLY A 397 35.19 -6.88 23.73
CA GLY A 397 35.81 -7.85 24.65
C GLY A 397 34.81 -8.90 25.15
N GLY A 398 33.85 -9.29 24.29
CA GLY A 398 32.74 -10.19 24.61
C GLY A 398 31.57 -9.54 25.35
N PHE A 399 31.64 -8.23 25.65
CA PHE A 399 30.53 -7.50 26.25
C PHE A 399 29.76 -6.70 25.21
N ASP A 400 28.44 -6.71 25.36
CA ASP A 400 27.55 -5.78 24.69
C ASP A 400 27.11 -4.72 25.70
N TRP A 401 27.16 -3.46 25.32
CA TRP A 401 26.63 -2.38 26.15
C TRP A 401 25.68 -1.50 25.35
N SER A 402 24.68 -0.96 26.01
CA SER A 402 23.88 0.11 25.45
C SER A 402 23.34 1.03 26.54
N VAL A 403 22.97 2.25 26.15
CA VAL A 403 22.36 3.25 26.99
C VAL A 403 21.19 3.84 26.22
N ASP A 404 20.00 3.73 26.80
CA ASP A 404 18.82 4.48 26.35
C ASP A 404 18.59 5.64 27.32
N ALA A 405 18.43 6.85 26.82
CA ALA A 405 18.09 8.03 27.60
C ALA A 405 16.95 8.79 26.95
N GLU A 406 16.09 9.40 27.76
CA GLU A 406 15.00 10.23 27.28
C GLU A 406 14.80 11.42 28.20
N ALA A 407 14.71 12.62 27.62
CA ALA A 407 14.25 13.83 28.28
C ALA A 407 12.93 14.28 27.62
N THR A 408 11.82 14.26 28.36
CA THR A 408 10.49 14.62 27.85
C THR A 408 9.77 15.56 28.80
N ARG A 409 9.15 16.61 28.25
CA ARG A 409 8.10 17.36 28.97
C ARG A 409 6.74 16.81 28.59
N PHE A 410 6.00 16.34 29.58
CA PHE A 410 4.64 15.86 29.44
C PHE A 410 3.66 16.97 29.74
N HIS A 411 2.77 17.23 28.77
CA HIS A 411 1.72 18.21 28.90
C HIS A 411 0.34 17.59 28.66
N TYR A 412 -0.59 17.88 29.55
CA TYR A 412 -2.00 17.54 29.47
C TYR A 412 -2.80 18.82 29.54
N ALA A 413 -3.57 19.09 28.49
CA ALA A 413 -4.51 20.18 28.51
C ALA A 413 -5.79 19.70 29.18
N THR A 414 -6.19 20.33 30.28
CA THR A 414 -7.49 20.07 30.92
C THR A 414 -8.62 20.28 29.91
N GLU A 415 -9.46 19.27 29.75
CA GLU A 415 -10.53 19.28 28.76
C GLU A 415 -11.81 18.68 29.34
N THR A 416 -12.95 19.26 28.95
CA THR A 416 -14.26 18.71 29.30
C THR A 416 -14.67 17.71 28.22
N ILE A 417 -14.70 16.43 28.56
CA ILE A 417 -15.04 15.34 27.65
C ILE A 417 -16.51 14.98 27.85
N CYS A 418 -17.29 15.01 26.77
CA CYS A 418 -18.73 14.68 26.79
C CYS A 418 -19.01 13.42 25.94
N PRO A 419 -18.68 12.21 26.42
CA PRO A 419 -18.94 10.98 25.67
C PRO A 419 -20.44 10.73 25.54
N GLY A 420 -20.86 10.07 24.46
CA GLY A 420 -22.24 9.62 24.34
C GLY A 420 -23.27 10.75 24.29
N ALA A 421 -22.92 11.89 23.67
CA ALA A 421 -23.80 13.05 23.56
C ALA A 421 -25.20 12.71 23.00
N ASN A 422 -25.33 11.64 22.20
CA ASN A 422 -26.61 11.18 21.65
C ASN A 422 -27.37 10.20 22.56
N ILE A 423 -26.79 9.73 23.67
CA ILE A 423 -27.37 8.68 24.54
C ILE A 423 -28.15 9.27 25.73
N GLY A 424 -28.17 10.60 25.91
CA GLY A 424 -29.05 11.27 26.86
C GLY A 424 -28.91 10.77 28.30
N GLY A 425 -27.96 11.33 29.06
CA GLY A 425 -27.79 11.00 30.49
C GLY A 425 -26.35 10.80 30.95
N ILE A 426 -25.36 10.95 30.06
CA ILE A 426 -23.95 10.88 30.43
C ILE A 426 -23.43 12.30 30.66
N ALA A 427 -22.98 12.57 31.89
CA ALA A 427 -22.40 13.85 32.25
C ALA A 427 -21.03 14.02 31.60
N CYS A 428 -20.71 15.26 31.19
CA CYS A 428 -19.36 15.59 30.78
C CYS A 428 -18.40 15.48 31.97
N VAL A 429 -17.21 14.95 31.74
CA VAL A 429 -16.16 14.79 32.74
C VAL A 429 -15.04 15.77 32.44
N ASN A 430 -14.63 16.53 33.45
CA ASN A 430 -13.41 17.34 33.35
C ASN A 430 -12.21 16.42 33.55
N ASP A 431 -11.48 16.15 32.47
CA ASP A 431 -10.28 15.33 32.50
C ASP A 431 -9.06 16.24 32.67
N ALA A 432 -8.44 16.15 33.84
CA ALA A 432 -7.26 16.93 34.23
C ALA A 432 -6.21 15.97 34.80
N LYS A 433 -4.95 16.16 34.38
CA LYS A 433 -3.82 15.36 34.87
C LYS A 433 -2.61 16.26 35.13
N ILE A 434 -1.73 15.81 36.02
CA ILE A 434 -0.49 16.53 36.37
C ILE A 434 0.47 16.60 35.18
N ASN A 435 1.17 17.73 35.04
CA ASN A 435 2.22 17.96 34.04
C ASN A 435 3.60 17.82 34.69
N GLY A 436 4.64 17.60 33.88
CA GLY A 436 6.00 17.60 34.39
C GLY A 436 7.06 17.23 33.36
N ASP A 437 8.30 17.40 33.77
CA ASP A 437 9.48 17.01 33.01
C ASP A 437 10.04 15.70 33.56
N ARG A 438 10.46 14.81 32.67
CA ARG A 438 11.10 13.54 33.00
C ARG A 438 12.42 13.41 32.26
N ILE A 439 13.46 13.04 33.00
CA ILE A 439 14.69 12.48 32.43
C ILE A 439 14.79 11.02 32.88
N VAL A 440 14.99 10.09 31.96
CA VAL A 440 15.29 8.69 32.24
C VAL A 440 16.58 8.30 31.53
N VAL A 441 17.39 7.47 32.19
CA VAL A 441 18.62 6.88 31.66
C VAL A 441 18.64 5.41 32.05
N GLN A 442 18.87 4.55 31.07
CA GLN A 442 18.86 3.10 31.21
C GLN A 442 20.12 2.50 30.57
N PRO A 443 21.27 2.53 31.27
CA PRO A 443 22.44 1.76 30.85
C PRO A 443 22.19 0.28 31.08
N GLN A 444 22.69 -0.54 30.15
CA GLN A 444 22.71 -1.99 30.24
C GLN A 444 24.03 -2.54 29.69
N ILE A 445 24.45 -3.66 30.27
CA ILE A 445 25.61 -4.44 29.84
C ILE A 445 25.26 -5.92 29.89
N SER A 446 25.64 -6.66 28.86
CA SER A 446 25.46 -8.11 28.77
C SER A 446 26.71 -8.80 28.27
N TYR A 447 26.83 -10.09 28.56
CA TYR A 447 27.95 -10.92 28.12
C TYR A 447 27.41 -12.19 27.43
N PRO A 448 27.11 -12.15 26.11
CA PRO A 448 26.52 -13.28 25.40
C PRO A 448 27.53 -14.41 25.20
N ILE A 449 27.25 -15.59 25.77
CA ILE A 449 27.99 -16.83 25.52
C ILE A 449 27.15 -17.67 24.56
N ILE A 450 27.50 -17.66 23.28
CA ILE A 450 26.74 -18.31 22.22
C ILE A 450 27.53 -19.49 21.66
N SER A 451 26.87 -20.63 21.48
CA SER A 451 27.40 -21.84 20.86
C SER A 451 26.32 -22.45 19.94
N PRO A 452 26.67 -23.37 19.02
CA PRO A 452 25.69 -23.94 18.09
C PRO A 452 24.50 -24.67 18.75
N SER A 453 24.64 -25.14 19.98
CA SER A 453 23.61 -25.93 20.69
C SER A 453 23.09 -25.28 21.98
N TYR A 454 23.65 -24.15 22.40
CA TYR A 454 23.21 -23.44 23.60
C TYR A 454 23.61 -21.98 23.58
N PHE A 455 22.90 -21.17 24.37
CA PHE A 455 23.30 -19.81 24.69
C PHE A 455 23.06 -19.50 26.16
N ILE A 456 23.89 -18.62 26.72
CA ILE A 456 23.74 -18.06 28.07
C ILE A 456 24.15 -16.58 28.02
N THR A 457 23.23 -15.69 28.39
CA THR A 457 23.43 -14.24 28.33
C THR A 457 23.04 -13.62 29.67
N PRO A 458 23.97 -13.48 30.63
CA PRO A 458 23.79 -12.61 31.78
C PRO A 458 23.74 -11.15 31.33
N LYS A 459 22.87 -10.37 31.97
CA LYS A 459 22.68 -8.95 31.71
C LYS A 459 22.41 -8.18 33.01
N LEU A 460 23.01 -7.01 33.12
CA LEU A 460 22.75 -6.01 34.16
C LEU A 460 22.21 -4.74 33.52
N MET A 461 21.19 -4.16 34.14
CA MET A 461 20.52 -2.95 33.69
C MET A 461 20.24 -2.06 34.90
N LEU A 462 20.29 -0.74 34.73
CA LEU A 462 19.87 0.22 35.76
C LEU A 462 18.81 1.15 35.17
N SER A 463 17.60 1.16 35.70
CA SER A 463 16.60 2.17 35.33
C SER A 463 16.66 3.34 36.30
N ALA A 464 17.22 4.48 35.85
CA ALA A 464 17.32 5.69 36.65
C ALA A 464 16.48 6.81 36.03
N SER A 465 15.66 7.49 36.82
CA SER A 465 14.87 8.63 36.32
C SER A 465 14.68 9.71 37.35
N ALA A 466 14.60 10.95 36.89
CA ALA A 466 14.30 12.14 37.66
C ALA A 466 13.08 12.86 37.06
N TYR A 467 12.20 13.34 37.92
CA TYR A 467 10.97 14.03 37.59
C TYR A 467 10.96 15.41 38.24
N GLN A 468 10.49 16.41 37.49
CA GLN A 468 10.07 17.70 38.01
C GLN A 468 8.58 17.85 37.71
N LEU A 469 7.74 17.78 38.74
CA LEU A 469 6.28 17.81 38.62
C LEU A 469 5.74 19.21 38.88
N ASP A 470 4.81 19.65 38.04
CA ASP A 470 4.13 20.94 38.18
C ASP A 470 3.12 20.89 39.33
N ARG A 471 2.73 22.07 39.86
CA ARG A 471 1.65 22.19 40.85
C ARG A 471 0.34 21.62 40.29
N PHE A 472 -0.32 20.71 41.01
CA PHE A 472 -1.56 20.07 40.55
C PHE A 472 -2.44 19.64 41.73
N ALA A 473 -3.77 19.76 41.58
CA ALA A 473 -4.75 19.33 42.59
C ALA A 473 -4.50 19.83 44.04
N GLY A 474 -3.88 21.00 44.21
CA GLY A 474 -3.54 21.57 45.52
C GLY A 474 -2.16 21.16 46.05
N GLU A 475 -1.48 20.22 45.41
CA GLU A 475 -0.07 19.89 45.67
C GLU A 475 0.86 20.91 45.03
N GLU A 476 1.88 21.36 45.76
CA GLU A 476 2.96 22.21 45.23
C GLU A 476 3.90 21.44 44.29
N SER A 477 4.70 22.17 43.50
CA SER A 477 5.69 21.55 42.62
C SER A 477 6.70 20.73 43.43
N ARG A 478 7.02 19.53 42.93
CA ARG A 478 7.91 18.57 43.61
C ARG A 478 8.84 17.85 42.65
N SER A 479 9.98 17.41 43.16
CA SER A 479 10.93 16.57 42.43
C SER A 479 10.95 15.15 43.00
N VAL A 480 11.05 14.16 42.11
CA VAL A 480 11.07 12.73 42.48
C VAL A 480 12.15 12.03 41.68
N THR A 481 12.93 11.16 42.32
CA THR A 481 13.96 10.36 41.65
C THR A 481 13.80 8.88 41.98
N LYS A 482 14.17 8.02 41.04
CA LYS A 482 14.24 6.56 41.25
C LYS A 482 15.46 5.98 40.55
N ALA A 483 16.01 4.92 41.14
CA ALA A 483 17.10 4.12 40.57
C ALA A 483 16.86 2.64 40.93
N ILE A 484 16.58 1.82 39.92
CA ILE A 484 16.16 0.44 40.08
C ILE A 484 17.07 -0.45 39.24
N PRO A 485 18.01 -1.21 39.85
CA PRO A 485 18.83 -2.16 39.12
C PRO A 485 17.99 -3.38 38.75
N THR A 486 18.31 -4.02 37.63
CA THR A 486 17.70 -5.26 37.18
C THR A 486 18.79 -6.20 36.69
N PHE A 487 18.74 -7.44 37.14
CA PHE A 487 19.56 -8.51 36.62
C PHE A 487 18.66 -9.47 35.83
N SER A 488 19.10 -9.87 34.64
CA SER A 488 18.47 -10.94 33.89
C SER A 488 19.50 -11.96 33.42
N LEU A 489 19.05 -13.21 33.31
CA LEU A 489 19.84 -14.32 32.78
C LEU A 489 18.98 -15.06 31.77
N ASP A 490 19.36 -14.96 30.50
CA ASP A 490 18.71 -15.65 29.40
C ASP A 490 19.52 -16.88 29.01
N SER A 491 18.88 -18.04 28.91
CA SER A 491 19.55 -19.28 28.60
C SER A 491 18.66 -20.18 27.76
N GLY A 492 19.24 -20.91 26.82
CA GLY A 492 18.50 -21.85 26.00
C GLY A 492 19.40 -22.93 25.43
N LEU A 493 18.75 -24.03 25.03
CA LEU A 493 19.37 -25.15 24.33
C LEU A 493 18.68 -25.32 22.98
N GLU A 494 19.40 -25.85 22.01
CA GLU A 494 18.87 -26.20 20.70
C GLU A 494 19.21 -27.66 20.39
N PHE A 495 18.18 -28.50 20.29
CA PHE A 495 18.30 -29.89 19.91
C PHE A 495 17.71 -30.09 18.52
N GLU A 496 18.39 -30.81 17.66
CA GLU A 496 17.91 -31.13 16.32
C GLU A 496 17.80 -32.65 16.13
N ARG A 497 16.79 -33.07 15.36
CA ARG A 497 16.70 -34.44 14.87
C ARG A 497 16.03 -34.50 13.51
N ASN A 498 16.47 -35.42 12.67
CA ASN A 498 15.77 -35.75 11.43
C ASN A 498 14.51 -36.57 11.75
N THR A 499 13.37 -36.18 11.18
CA THR A 499 12.10 -36.87 11.35
C THR A 499 11.24 -36.79 10.09
N LYS A 500 10.02 -37.33 10.16
CA LYS A 500 9.01 -37.18 9.11
C LYS A 500 7.78 -36.49 9.66
N LEU A 501 7.27 -35.50 8.94
CA LEU A 501 5.99 -34.83 9.23
C LEU A 501 5.07 -34.99 8.02
N PHE A 502 3.91 -35.61 8.20
CA PHE A 502 2.96 -35.93 7.12
C PHE A 502 3.60 -36.63 5.89
N GLY A 503 4.58 -37.51 6.15
CA GLY A 503 5.29 -38.26 5.10
C GLY A 503 6.48 -37.54 4.44
N ARG A 504 6.74 -36.27 4.79
CA ARG A 504 7.89 -35.50 4.29
C ARG A 504 9.05 -35.54 5.26
N ALA A 505 10.27 -35.65 4.75
CA ALA A 505 11.48 -35.51 5.57
C ALA A 505 11.61 -34.06 6.04
N VAL A 506 11.79 -33.86 7.34
CA VAL A 506 11.95 -32.55 7.98
C VAL A 506 12.95 -32.66 9.12
N THR A 507 13.64 -31.55 9.41
CA THR A 507 14.42 -31.41 10.63
C THR A 507 13.52 -30.84 11.72
N GLN A 508 13.38 -31.58 12.82
CA GLN A 508 12.67 -31.08 13.99
C GLN A 508 13.67 -30.46 14.97
N THR A 509 13.43 -29.21 15.35
CA THR A 509 14.13 -28.56 16.47
C THR A 509 13.32 -28.67 17.76
N LEU A 510 14.00 -28.75 18.90
CA LEU A 510 13.42 -28.59 20.23
C LEU A 510 14.28 -27.57 20.99
N GLU A 511 13.68 -26.43 21.33
CA GLU A 511 14.35 -25.25 21.84
C GLU A 511 13.76 -24.86 23.21
N PRO A 512 14.18 -25.53 24.30
CA PRO A 512 13.87 -25.07 25.65
C PRO A 512 14.65 -23.79 25.99
N ARG A 513 13.96 -22.83 26.60
CA ARG A 513 14.52 -21.54 27.03
C ARG A 513 14.08 -21.22 28.46
N LEU A 514 15.03 -20.80 29.28
CA LEU A 514 14.82 -20.31 30.64
C LEU A 514 15.31 -18.87 30.74
N PHE A 515 14.48 -17.99 31.29
CA PHE A 515 14.77 -16.58 31.44
C PHE A 515 14.45 -16.12 32.86
N TYR A 516 15.49 -15.82 33.63
CA TYR A 516 15.37 -15.34 35.00
C TYR A 516 15.47 -13.80 35.03
N VAL A 517 14.62 -13.17 35.84
CA VAL A 517 14.67 -11.71 36.08
C VAL A 517 14.55 -11.42 37.57
N TYR A 518 15.47 -10.59 38.06
CA TYR A 518 15.44 -10.03 39.41
C TYR A 518 15.50 -8.50 39.37
N THR A 519 14.45 -7.87 39.88
CA THR A 519 14.30 -6.42 40.03
C THR A 519 13.75 -6.15 41.44
N PRO A 520 14.51 -5.47 42.32
CA PRO A 520 14.08 -5.22 43.68
C PRO A 520 12.91 -4.23 43.71
N TYR A 521 12.06 -4.40 44.71
CA TYR A 521 10.96 -3.47 44.95
C TYR A 521 11.46 -2.09 45.38
N ARG A 522 10.91 -1.07 44.74
CA ARG A 522 10.96 0.32 45.16
C ARG A 522 9.55 0.88 45.07
N ASP A 523 9.16 1.60 46.11
CA ASP A 523 7.92 2.33 46.10
C ASP A 523 7.95 3.42 45.02
N GLN A 524 6.89 3.46 44.21
CA GLN A 524 6.73 4.32 43.03
C GLN A 524 5.35 5.00 43.02
N THR A 525 4.59 4.97 44.13
CA THR A 525 3.25 5.55 44.21
C THR A 525 3.24 7.07 44.00
N ASP A 526 4.31 7.75 44.41
CA ASP A 526 4.46 9.21 44.28
C ASP A 526 4.81 9.68 42.85
N ILE A 527 5.05 8.75 41.92
CA ILE A 527 5.38 9.08 40.52
C ILE A 527 4.10 8.97 39.68
N PRO A 528 3.64 10.01 38.98
CA PRO A 528 2.48 9.90 38.10
C PRO A 528 2.75 8.99 36.88
N VAL A 529 1.68 8.52 36.23
CA VAL A 529 1.74 7.69 35.02
C VAL A 529 1.54 8.61 33.80
N PHE A 530 2.60 8.85 33.04
CA PHE A 530 2.56 9.70 31.84
C PHE A 530 2.38 8.88 30.56
N ASP A 531 3.30 7.94 30.31
CA ASP A 531 3.35 7.14 29.08
C ASP A 531 3.43 5.64 29.34
N THR A 532 3.13 5.24 30.58
CA THR A 532 3.27 3.86 31.02
C THR A 532 1.95 3.10 30.98
N ALA A 533 1.97 1.90 30.43
CA ALA A 533 0.82 0.99 30.34
C ALA A 533 1.28 -0.46 30.55
N ASP A 534 0.33 -1.34 30.89
CA ASP A 534 0.58 -2.78 30.88
C ASP A 534 0.88 -3.25 29.46
N ALA A 535 1.99 -3.98 29.29
CA ALA A 535 2.27 -4.58 28.01
C ALA A 535 1.33 -5.77 27.78
N THR A 536 0.81 -5.90 26.56
CA THR A 536 0.01 -7.07 26.18
C THR A 536 0.80 -8.35 26.40
N PHE A 537 0.28 -9.23 27.23
CA PHE A 537 0.94 -10.48 27.57
C PHE A 537 0.94 -11.44 26.36
N ASN A 538 2.13 -11.73 25.83
CA ASN A 538 2.35 -12.59 24.68
C ASN A 538 3.74 -13.25 24.77
N PHE A 539 4.12 -14.06 23.78
CA PHE A 539 5.42 -14.75 23.78
C PHE A 539 6.63 -13.80 23.81
N THR A 540 6.54 -12.60 23.23
CA THR A 540 7.61 -11.59 23.33
C THR A 540 7.69 -11.03 24.74
N GLN A 541 6.54 -10.69 25.32
CA GLN A 541 6.46 -10.13 26.67
C GLN A 541 6.84 -11.14 27.76
N LEU A 542 6.73 -12.45 27.50
CA LEU A 542 7.23 -13.50 28.38
C LEU A 542 8.74 -13.39 28.67
N PHE A 543 9.52 -12.81 27.76
CA PHE A 543 10.97 -12.65 27.88
C PHE A 543 11.41 -11.20 28.08
N SER A 544 10.51 -10.33 28.53
CA SER A 544 10.87 -8.96 28.92
C SER A 544 11.30 -8.89 30.39
N GLU A 545 12.26 -8.01 30.69
CA GLU A 545 12.64 -7.69 32.07
C GLU A 545 11.57 -6.87 32.79
N ASN A 546 10.95 -5.92 32.10
CA ASN A 546 9.87 -5.10 32.65
C ASN A 546 8.50 -5.53 32.08
N ARG A 547 7.48 -5.54 32.94
CA ARG A 547 6.10 -5.89 32.55
C ARG A 547 5.34 -4.72 31.92
N PHE A 548 5.80 -3.49 32.14
CA PHE A 548 5.19 -2.28 31.63
C PHE A 548 5.88 -1.80 30.35
N VAL A 549 5.12 -1.17 29.47
CA VAL A 549 5.63 -0.29 28.42
C VAL A 549 5.79 1.10 29.03
N GLY A 550 6.79 1.88 28.60
CA GLY A 550 7.10 3.20 29.18
C GLY A 550 8.09 3.12 30.34
N SER A 551 8.42 4.27 30.92
CA SER A 551 9.48 4.38 31.94
C SER A 551 8.98 4.80 33.33
N ASP A 552 7.69 5.10 33.50
CA ASP A 552 7.16 5.59 34.79
C ASP A 552 6.98 4.50 35.84
N ARG A 553 6.82 3.25 35.42
CA ARG A 553 6.83 2.08 36.31
C ARG A 553 7.87 1.06 35.88
N VAL A 554 8.66 0.62 36.86
CA VAL A 554 9.48 -0.57 36.75
C VAL A 554 8.89 -1.60 37.69
N GLY A 555 8.40 -2.71 37.16
CA GLY A 555 7.81 -3.78 37.96
C GLY A 555 8.87 -4.48 38.81
N ASP A 556 8.57 -4.70 40.09
CA ASP A 556 9.38 -5.60 40.90
C ASP A 556 9.22 -7.04 40.38
N ALA A 557 10.36 -7.73 40.26
CA ALA A 557 10.43 -9.03 39.62
C ALA A 557 11.36 -9.95 40.40
N ASN A 558 10.89 -11.15 40.69
CA ASN A 558 11.72 -12.28 41.06
C ASN A 558 11.06 -13.50 40.45
N GLN A 559 11.46 -13.84 39.23
CA GLN A 559 10.68 -14.72 38.37
C GLN A 559 11.55 -15.50 37.39
N VAL A 560 11.11 -16.72 37.05
CA VAL A 560 11.65 -17.51 35.93
C VAL A 560 10.56 -17.69 34.89
N THR A 561 10.84 -17.33 33.64
CA THR A 561 10.08 -17.77 32.48
C THR A 561 10.69 -19.05 31.94
N ALA A 562 9.85 -20.06 31.70
CA ALA A 562 10.22 -21.25 30.95
C ALA A 562 9.36 -21.34 29.69
N ALA A 563 9.99 -21.56 28.55
CA ALA A 563 9.30 -21.89 27.32
C ALA A 563 9.98 -23.03 26.58
N VAL A 564 9.22 -23.71 25.74
CA VAL A 564 9.73 -24.68 24.78
C VAL A 564 9.10 -24.36 23.43
N VAL A 565 9.95 -24.26 22.42
CA VAL A 565 9.53 -24.13 21.02
C VAL A 565 10.00 -25.36 20.27
N SER A 566 9.16 -25.91 19.41
CA SER A 566 9.56 -26.97 18.48
C SER A 566 9.18 -26.55 17.06
N ARG A 567 10.15 -26.59 16.16
CA ARG A 567 9.95 -26.27 14.74
C ARG A 567 10.15 -27.51 13.89
N PHE A 568 9.46 -27.55 12.77
CA PHE A 568 9.62 -28.57 11.73
C PHE A 568 10.04 -27.85 10.45
N LEU A 569 11.30 -28.02 10.07
CA LEU A 569 11.95 -27.31 8.99
C LEU A 569 12.14 -28.26 7.79
N GLU A 570 11.83 -27.79 6.60
CA GLU A 570 12.23 -28.50 5.38
C GLU A 570 13.73 -28.38 5.12
N GLU A 571 14.24 -29.19 4.21
CA GLU A 571 15.62 -29.10 3.71
C GLU A 571 15.94 -27.71 3.12
N SER A 572 14.93 -27.01 2.58
CA SER A 572 15.04 -25.63 2.11
C SER A 572 15.19 -24.59 3.23
N GLY A 573 15.05 -24.99 4.50
CA GLY A 573 14.94 -24.11 5.66
C GLY A 573 13.53 -23.56 5.91
N ALA A 574 12.54 -23.90 5.07
CA ALA A 574 11.17 -23.44 5.25
C ALA A 574 10.50 -24.05 6.50
N GLU A 575 9.98 -23.21 7.39
CA GLU A 575 9.24 -23.64 8.58
C GLU A 575 7.82 -24.12 8.21
N ARG A 576 7.53 -25.40 8.42
CA ARG A 576 6.23 -26.03 8.14
C ARG A 576 5.28 -25.99 9.32
N LEU A 577 5.81 -26.12 10.52
CA LEU A 577 5.04 -26.08 11.75
C LEU A 577 5.94 -25.58 12.88
N ARG A 578 5.40 -24.70 13.70
CA ARG A 578 5.99 -24.22 14.93
C ARG A 578 4.99 -24.39 16.05
N LEU A 579 5.41 -25.05 17.11
CA LEU A 579 4.67 -25.21 18.35
C LEU A 579 5.43 -24.47 19.45
N ALA A 580 4.74 -23.65 20.23
CA ALA A 580 5.33 -22.92 21.34
C ALA A 580 4.47 -23.06 22.59
N PHE A 581 5.13 -23.32 23.71
CA PHE A 581 4.55 -23.37 25.04
C PHE A 581 5.38 -22.46 25.94
N GLY A 582 4.76 -21.58 26.71
CA GLY A 582 5.49 -20.65 27.57
C GLY A 582 4.71 -20.27 28.81
N GLN A 583 5.41 -20.21 29.95
CA GLN A 583 4.86 -19.78 31.22
C GLN A 583 5.92 -19.10 32.08
N ARG A 584 5.49 -18.16 32.91
CA ARG A 584 6.32 -17.49 33.90
C ARG A 584 5.90 -17.89 35.31
N PHE A 585 6.87 -18.10 36.17
CA PHE A 585 6.72 -18.47 37.58
C PHE A 585 7.25 -17.33 38.44
N TYR A 586 6.46 -16.87 39.41
CA TYR A 586 6.81 -15.77 40.30
C TYR A 586 7.17 -16.31 41.68
N PHE A 587 8.31 -15.90 42.21
CA PHE A 587 8.76 -16.28 43.56
C PHE A 587 8.31 -15.28 44.63
N ASN A 588 8.04 -14.03 44.22
CA ASN A 588 7.56 -12.96 45.08
C ASN A 588 6.29 -12.34 44.49
N ASP A 589 5.45 -11.78 45.35
CA ASP A 589 4.28 -11.01 44.95
C ASP A 589 4.68 -9.73 44.20
N GLN A 590 3.85 -9.34 43.24
CA GLN A 590 4.08 -8.15 42.43
C GLN A 590 3.45 -6.94 43.10
N ARG A 591 4.28 -6.02 43.62
CA ARG A 591 3.80 -4.87 44.42
C ARG A 591 3.60 -3.61 43.60
N VAL A 592 4.40 -3.35 42.57
CA VAL A 592 4.31 -2.10 41.77
C VAL A 592 3.21 -2.21 40.73
N GLN A 593 1.98 -1.78 41.00
CA GLN A 593 0.84 -1.88 40.07
C GLN A 593 0.45 -0.53 39.43
N LEU A 594 -0.32 -0.55 38.33
CA LEU A 594 -0.85 0.66 37.68
C LEU A 594 -2.24 1.07 38.18
N THR A 595 -3.11 0.10 38.48
CA THR A 595 -4.56 0.31 38.71
C THR A 595 -5.06 -0.11 40.10
N SER A 596 -4.20 -0.74 40.90
CA SER A 596 -4.53 -1.26 42.23
C SER A 596 -3.45 -0.89 43.23
N SER A 597 -3.83 -0.64 44.49
CA SER A 597 -2.87 -0.54 45.60
C SER A 597 -2.45 -1.89 46.15
N GLU A 598 -3.22 -2.95 45.86
CA GLU A 598 -2.99 -4.28 46.39
C GLU A 598 -1.96 -5.06 45.55
N PRO A 599 -0.98 -5.72 46.19
CA PRO A 599 -0.08 -6.63 45.50
C PRO A 599 -0.82 -7.76 44.79
N VAL A 600 -0.35 -8.13 43.60
CA VAL A 600 -0.85 -9.31 42.90
C VAL A 600 -0.04 -10.51 43.39
N SER A 601 -0.64 -11.29 44.28
CA SER A 601 -0.07 -12.55 44.77
C SER A 601 -0.51 -13.70 43.89
N THR A 602 0.28 -13.98 42.86
CA THR A 602 0.10 -15.15 41.99
C THR A 602 1.44 -15.86 41.83
N GLY A 603 1.50 -17.17 42.05
CA GLY A 603 2.74 -17.93 41.90
C GLY A 603 3.16 -18.17 40.43
N ARG A 604 2.30 -17.81 39.47
CA ARG A 604 2.50 -18.09 38.04
C ARG A 604 1.68 -17.17 37.14
N SER A 605 2.17 -16.91 35.94
CA SER A 605 1.46 -16.20 34.89
C SER A 605 0.43 -17.07 34.21
N ASP A 606 -0.35 -16.45 33.33
CA ASP A 606 -1.11 -17.16 32.31
C ASP A 606 -0.19 -18.06 31.49
N LEU A 607 -0.74 -19.19 31.07
CA LEU A 607 -0.09 -20.13 30.18
C LEU A 607 -0.33 -19.71 28.73
N LEU A 608 0.73 -19.62 27.95
CA LEU A 608 0.67 -19.34 26.52
C LEU A 608 0.95 -20.60 25.70
N LEU A 609 0.07 -20.85 24.73
CA LEU A 609 0.17 -21.92 23.75
C LEU A 609 0.07 -21.30 22.36
N ALA A 610 0.95 -21.66 21.44
CA ALA A 610 0.84 -21.26 20.04
C ALA A 610 1.21 -22.41 19.10
N ALA A 611 0.51 -22.47 17.97
CA ALA A 611 0.77 -23.37 16.87
C ALA A 611 0.58 -22.61 15.55
N ALA A 612 1.62 -22.52 14.72
CA ALA A 612 1.55 -21.82 13.45
C ALA A 612 2.34 -22.56 12.36
N GLY A 613 1.88 -22.52 11.11
CA GLY A 613 2.63 -23.04 9.98
C GLY A 613 1.78 -23.52 8.81
N ARG A 614 2.46 -23.91 7.72
CA ARG A 614 1.87 -24.53 6.54
C ARG A 614 1.92 -26.05 6.66
N ILE A 615 0.92 -26.61 7.32
CA ILE A 615 0.76 -28.06 7.58
C ILE A 615 0.83 -28.88 6.28
N SER A 616 0.37 -28.30 5.16
CA SER A 616 0.59 -28.83 3.81
C SER A 616 0.87 -27.69 2.82
N ASP A 617 1.03 -28.01 1.53
CA ASP A 617 1.17 -26.95 0.50
C ASP A 617 -0.12 -26.12 0.35
N THR A 618 -1.25 -26.67 0.79
CA THR A 618 -2.58 -26.09 0.62
C THR A 618 -3.23 -25.63 1.92
N TRP A 619 -2.78 -26.09 3.08
CA TRP A 619 -3.34 -25.71 4.38
C TRP A 619 -2.33 -24.94 5.24
N GLY A 620 -2.75 -23.77 5.71
CA GLY A 620 -2.07 -22.97 6.73
C GLY A 620 -2.92 -22.87 7.99
N VAL A 621 -2.28 -22.91 9.15
CA VAL A 621 -2.91 -22.74 10.46
C VAL A 621 -2.10 -21.76 11.29
N ASP A 622 -2.79 -20.91 12.02
CA ASP A 622 -2.23 -20.03 13.04
C ASP A 622 -3.17 -20.04 14.25
N SER A 623 -2.67 -20.42 15.41
CA SER A 623 -3.47 -20.55 16.63
C SER A 623 -2.65 -20.08 17.80
N ALA A 624 -3.24 -19.28 18.69
CA ALA A 624 -2.68 -19.02 20.01
C ALA A 624 -3.78 -18.99 21.07
N VAL A 625 -3.41 -19.39 22.29
CA VAL A 625 -4.30 -19.47 23.44
C VAL A 625 -3.57 -18.95 24.67
N GLN A 626 -4.22 -18.05 25.39
CA GLN A 626 -3.81 -17.58 26.71
C GLN A 626 -4.79 -18.11 27.76
N TYR A 627 -4.29 -18.94 28.65
CA TYR A 627 -5.09 -19.59 29.68
C TYR A 627 -4.64 -19.17 31.08
N ASN A 628 -5.55 -18.54 31.83
CA ASN A 628 -5.30 -18.22 33.23
C ASN A 628 -5.63 -19.43 34.10
N GLN A 629 -4.60 -20.02 34.70
CA GLN A 629 -4.72 -21.21 35.55
C GLN A 629 -5.25 -20.92 36.95
N GLY A 630 -5.13 -19.67 37.44
CA GLY A 630 -5.66 -19.26 38.75
C GLY A 630 -7.18 -19.24 38.74
N ASP A 631 -7.74 -18.58 37.73
CA ASP A 631 -9.19 -18.41 37.54
C ASP A 631 -9.82 -19.54 36.72
N LYS A 632 -9.02 -20.51 36.25
CA LYS A 632 -9.41 -21.62 35.38
C LYS A 632 -10.17 -21.18 34.11
N ARG A 633 -9.74 -20.08 33.48
CA ARG A 633 -10.45 -19.47 32.35
C ARG A 633 -9.53 -19.07 31.21
N VAL A 634 -10.04 -19.16 29.97
CA VAL A 634 -9.36 -18.63 28.78
C VAL A 634 -9.48 -17.11 28.77
N VAL A 635 -8.36 -16.41 28.66
CA VAL A 635 -8.28 -14.94 28.58
C VAL A 635 -8.36 -14.50 27.12
N SER A 636 -7.58 -15.12 26.24
CA SER A 636 -7.62 -14.87 24.81
C SER A 636 -7.40 -16.16 24.02
N SER A 637 -7.97 -16.22 22.82
CA SER A 637 -7.75 -17.32 21.87
C SER A 637 -7.96 -16.84 20.44
N ASN A 638 -7.03 -17.19 19.56
CA ASN A 638 -7.17 -17.05 18.12
C ASN A 638 -6.96 -18.41 17.45
N LEU A 639 -7.72 -18.63 16.38
CA LEU A 639 -7.53 -19.73 15.43
C LEU A 639 -7.82 -19.20 14.04
N ASN A 640 -6.84 -19.20 13.16
CA ASN A 640 -6.96 -18.88 11.75
C ASN A 640 -6.57 -20.11 10.93
N VAL A 641 -7.44 -20.52 10.02
CA VAL A 641 -7.22 -21.62 9.10
C VAL A 641 -7.36 -21.09 7.68
N GLN A 642 -6.34 -21.30 6.85
CA GLN A 642 -6.32 -20.91 5.46
C GLN A 642 -6.18 -22.16 4.58
N TYR A 643 -7.07 -22.31 3.61
CA TYR A 643 -7.03 -23.34 2.58
C TYR A 643 -6.83 -22.70 1.22
N GLN A 644 -5.67 -22.93 0.60
CA GLN A 644 -5.26 -22.39 -0.69
C GLN A 644 -4.72 -23.50 -1.62
N PRO A 645 -5.59 -24.28 -2.29
CA PRO A 645 -5.17 -25.39 -3.13
C PRO A 645 -4.55 -24.99 -4.48
N GLY A 646 -4.63 -23.73 -4.85
CA GLY A 646 -4.06 -23.23 -6.10
C GLY A 646 -4.28 -21.74 -6.30
N GLN A 647 -4.00 -21.26 -7.50
CA GLN A 647 -4.22 -19.85 -7.84
C GLN A 647 -5.71 -19.50 -7.77
N ARG A 648 -6.02 -18.31 -7.24
CA ARG A 648 -7.38 -17.73 -7.13
C ARG A 648 -8.39 -18.64 -6.41
N LYS A 649 -7.89 -19.57 -5.57
CA LYS A 649 -8.65 -20.49 -4.73
C LYS A 649 -8.16 -20.32 -3.31
N VAL A 650 -8.85 -19.51 -2.52
CA VAL A 650 -8.53 -19.33 -1.10
C VAL A 650 -9.81 -19.32 -0.29
N PHE A 651 -9.79 -20.05 0.83
CA PHE A 651 -10.80 -20.00 1.87
C PHE A 651 -10.10 -19.74 3.19
N ASN A 652 -10.58 -18.78 3.97
CA ASN A 652 -10.08 -18.45 5.29
C ASN A 652 -11.21 -18.56 6.30
N ALA A 653 -10.95 -19.21 7.43
CA ALA A 653 -11.82 -19.22 8.60
C ALA A 653 -11.01 -18.77 9.82
N GLY A 654 -11.57 -17.85 10.58
CA GLY A 654 -10.95 -17.22 11.74
C GLY A 654 -11.89 -17.24 12.93
N TYR A 655 -11.36 -17.51 14.11
CA TYR A 655 -12.00 -17.30 15.40
C TYR A 655 -11.09 -16.43 16.24
N ARG A 656 -11.62 -15.36 16.83
CA ARG A 656 -10.86 -14.45 17.69
C ARG A 656 -11.68 -14.14 18.92
N PHE A 657 -11.10 -14.40 20.08
CA PHE A 657 -11.71 -14.18 21.37
C PHE A 657 -10.74 -13.43 22.28
N LEU A 658 -11.21 -12.34 22.84
CA LEU A 658 -10.58 -11.64 23.93
C LEU A 658 -11.66 -11.40 24.99
N ARG A 659 -11.43 -11.95 26.18
CA ARG A 659 -12.36 -11.84 27.30
C ARG A 659 -12.68 -10.38 27.61
N ASP A 660 -13.97 -10.14 27.90
CA ASP A 660 -14.54 -8.82 28.23
C ASP A 660 -14.33 -7.74 27.15
N SER A 661 -13.96 -8.15 25.92
CA SER A 661 -13.72 -7.25 24.80
C SER A 661 -14.49 -7.68 23.55
N PHE A 662 -14.15 -8.83 22.95
CA PHE A 662 -14.82 -9.31 21.74
C PHE A 662 -14.76 -10.83 21.58
N LYS A 663 -15.74 -11.36 20.83
CA LYS A 663 -15.79 -12.77 20.42
C LYS A 663 -16.29 -12.83 18.99
N ASN A 664 -15.38 -12.97 18.03
CA ASN A 664 -15.67 -12.82 16.61
C ASN A 664 -15.34 -14.10 15.83
N VAL A 665 -16.11 -14.35 14.77
CA VAL A 665 -15.82 -15.36 13.75
C VAL A 665 -15.72 -14.66 12.41
N ASP A 666 -14.67 -14.96 11.67
CA ASP A 666 -14.36 -14.39 10.37
C ASP A 666 -14.33 -15.50 9.31
N PHE A 667 -14.98 -15.27 8.18
CA PHE A 667 -14.88 -16.11 6.99
C PHE A 667 -14.53 -15.22 5.80
N SER A 668 -13.65 -15.68 4.91
CA SER A 668 -13.46 -15.04 3.62
C SER A 668 -13.06 -16.04 2.55
N THR A 669 -13.40 -15.75 1.30
CA THR A 669 -13.14 -16.67 0.20
C THR A 669 -12.98 -15.93 -1.12
N GLN A 670 -12.12 -16.47 -1.98
CA GLN A 670 -12.11 -16.24 -3.41
C GLN A 670 -12.09 -17.62 -4.07
N TRP A 671 -13.10 -17.91 -4.89
CA TRP A 671 -13.24 -19.24 -5.48
C TRP A 671 -13.79 -19.20 -6.91
N PRO A 672 -13.23 -19.96 -7.86
CA PRO A 672 -13.81 -20.11 -9.19
C PRO A 672 -15.09 -20.92 -9.11
N ILE A 673 -16.20 -20.33 -9.55
CA ILE A 673 -17.49 -21.02 -9.75
C ILE A 673 -17.46 -21.76 -11.08
N THR A 674 -16.84 -21.14 -12.10
CA THR A 674 -16.57 -21.72 -13.42
C THR A 674 -15.17 -21.29 -13.87
N ASN A 675 -14.76 -21.61 -15.11
CA ASN A 675 -13.49 -21.14 -15.66
C ASN A 675 -13.41 -19.61 -15.81
N ARG A 676 -14.56 -18.91 -15.85
CA ARG A 676 -14.62 -17.45 -16.03
C ARG A 676 -15.28 -16.71 -14.87
N TRP A 677 -16.17 -17.35 -14.11
CA TRP A 677 -16.83 -16.77 -12.95
C TRP A 677 -16.11 -17.11 -11.66
N PHE A 678 -15.84 -16.09 -10.84
CA PHE A 678 -15.23 -16.19 -9.52
C PHE A 678 -16.16 -15.55 -8.49
N GLY A 679 -16.45 -16.27 -7.42
CA GLY A 679 -17.16 -15.76 -6.25
C GLY A 679 -16.17 -15.23 -5.23
N VAL A 680 -16.47 -14.08 -4.65
CA VAL A 680 -15.73 -13.49 -3.54
C VAL A 680 -16.67 -13.19 -2.39
N GLY A 681 -16.21 -13.43 -1.17
CA GLY A 681 -17.04 -13.23 0.01
C GLY A 681 -16.21 -12.97 1.26
N ARG A 682 -16.78 -12.21 2.18
CA ARG A 682 -16.28 -12.03 3.55
C ARG A 682 -17.46 -11.91 4.50
N MET A 683 -17.35 -12.50 5.68
CA MET A 683 -18.30 -12.31 6.77
C MET A 683 -17.53 -12.28 8.09
N SER A 684 -17.67 -11.19 8.84
CA SER A 684 -17.19 -11.05 10.22
C SER A 684 -18.40 -10.90 11.13
N TYR A 685 -18.54 -11.80 12.11
CA TYR A 685 -19.69 -11.86 13.01
C TYR A 685 -19.24 -11.82 14.47
N SER A 686 -19.83 -10.91 15.25
CA SER A 686 -19.65 -10.85 16.70
C SER A 686 -20.64 -11.83 17.36
N LEU A 687 -20.11 -12.91 17.92
CA LEU A 687 -20.84 -13.87 18.75
C LEU A 687 -21.27 -13.27 20.09
N GLN A 688 -20.59 -12.21 20.55
CA GLN A 688 -20.93 -11.51 21.79
C GLN A 688 -22.14 -10.59 21.58
N ASP A 689 -22.10 -9.75 20.55
CA ASP A 689 -23.15 -8.77 20.24
C ASP A 689 -24.26 -9.34 19.34
N HIS A 690 -24.13 -10.60 18.91
CA HIS A 690 -25.05 -11.28 18.00
C HIS A 690 -25.32 -10.53 16.68
N ARG A 691 -24.27 -9.93 16.10
CA ARG A 691 -24.39 -9.08 14.91
C ARG A 691 -23.25 -9.25 13.92
N ILE A 692 -23.54 -8.94 12.65
CA ILE A 692 -22.55 -8.88 11.57
C ILE A 692 -21.76 -7.57 11.71
N LEU A 693 -20.45 -7.68 11.90
CA LEU A 693 -19.51 -6.55 11.92
C LEU A 693 -19.14 -6.11 10.51
N GLU A 694 -18.94 -7.07 9.61
CA GLU A 694 -18.62 -6.83 8.20
C GLU A 694 -19.19 -7.97 7.35
N SER A 695 -19.77 -7.64 6.20
CA SER A 695 -20.16 -8.60 5.18
C SER A 695 -19.83 -8.06 3.80
N LEU A 696 -19.15 -8.84 2.99
CA LEU A 696 -18.87 -8.57 1.59
C LEU A 696 -19.36 -9.75 0.77
N ILE A 697 -20.07 -9.46 -0.31
CA ILE A 697 -20.37 -10.44 -1.35
C ILE A 697 -20.05 -9.82 -2.70
N GLY A 698 -19.42 -10.60 -3.57
CA GLY A 698 -19.13 -10.15 -4.92
C GLY A 698 -18.94 -11.29 -5.91
N LEU A 699 -19.04 -10.93 -7.17
CA LEU A 699 -18.81 -11.79 -8.31
C LEU A 699 -17.85 -11.08 -9.25
N GLU A 700 -16.89 -11.84 -9.76
CA GLU A 700 -15.94 -11.40 -10.77
C GLU A 700 -16.09 -12.31 -12.00
N TYR A 701 -16.15 -11.72 -13.19
CA TYR A 701 -16.16 -12.43 -14.46
C TYR A 701 -14.90 -12.05 -15.23
N ASN A 702 -14.05 -13.04 -15.52
CA ASN A 702 -12.84 -12.87 -16.31
C ASN A 702 -13.09 -13.28 -17.76
N CYS A 703 -12.98 -12.32 -18.66
CA CYS A 703 -12.79 -12.54 -20.08
C CYS A 703 -11.38 -12.10 -20.44
N ASP A 704 -10.68 -12.81 -21.32
CA ASP A 704 -9.23 -12.65 -21.52
C ASP A 704 -8.80 -11.18 -21.78
N CYS A 705 -9.66 -10.35 -22.37
CA CYS A 705 -9.42 -8.93 -22.60
C CYS A 705 -10.22 -7.92 -21.73
N TRP A 706 -11.06 -8.38 -20.80
CA TRP A 706 -11.78 -7.52 -19.83
C TRP A 706 -12.24 -8.29 -18.58
N VAL A 707 -12.24 -7.62 -17.42
CA VAL A 707 -12.79 -8.16 -16.17
C VAL A 707 -13.99 -7.36 -15.75
N PHE A 708 -15.07 -8.04 -15.40
CA PHE A 708 -16.20 -7.42 -14.75
C PHE A 708 -16.27 -7.82 -13.27
N ARG A 709 -16.51 -6.86 -12.38
CA ARG A 709 -16.64 -7.08 -10.94
C ARG A 709 -17.89 -6.40 -10.44
N MET A 710 -18.63 -7.06 -9.58
CA MET A 710 -19.77 -6.47 -8.90
C MET A 710 -19.86 -7.01 -7.49
N GLY A 711 -20.43 -6.23 -6.59
CA GLY A 711 -20.66 -6.66 -5.24
C GLY A 711 -21.14 -5.55 -4.33
N ALA A 712 -21.30 -5.92 -3.08
CA ALA A 712 -21.66 -5.01 -2.02
C ALA A 712 -20.86 -5.35 -0.77
N GLN A 713 -20.52 -4.32 -0.01
CA GLN A 713 -19.91 -4.43 1.30
C GLN A 713 -20.75 -3.65 2.31
N ARG A 714 -21.05 -4.28 3.43
CA ARG A 714 -21.65 -3.65 4.60
C ARG A 714 -20.71 -3.79 5.77
N PHE A 715 -20.47 -2.71 6.50
CA PHE A 715 -19.64 -2.75 7.70
C PHE A 715 -20.15 -1.80 8.79
N VAL A 716 -19.85 -2.14 10.04
CA VAL A 716 -20.11 -1.31 11.22
C VAL A 716 -19.10 -0.17 11.27
N THR A 717 -19.58 1.04 11.59
CA THR A 717 -18.82 2.31 11.52
C THR A 717 -18.78 3.03 12.86
N THR A 718 -19.88 2.95 13.63
CA THR A 718 -19.91 3.15 15.09
C THR A 718 -20.73 2.03 15.71
N THR A 719 -20.78 1.94 17.04
CA THR A 719 -21.52 0.91 17.77
C THR A 719 -22.95 0.69 17.28
N ASN A 720 -23.65 1.71 16.77
CA ASN A 720 -25.04 1.58 16.31
C ASN A 720 -25.25 1.93 14.83
N LYS A 721 -24.19 2.18 14.06
CA LYS A 721 -24.31 2.60 12.66
C LYS A 721 -23.57 1.67 11.71
N THR A 722 -24.20 1.42 10.57
CA THR A 722 -23.59 0.65 9.47
C THR A 722 -23.51 1.48 8.19
N SER A 723 -22.47 1.26 7.41
CA SER A 723 -22.36 1.77 6.04
C SER A 723 -22.48 0.60 5.07
N THR A 724 -23.32 0.75 4.05
CA THR A 724 -23.40 -0.21 2.93
C THR A 724 -22.95 0.49 1.66
N GLN A 725 -22.00 -0.11 0.97
CA GLN A 725 -21.46 0.34 -0.30
C GLN A 725 -21.76 -0.70 -1.37
N VAL A 726 -22.16 -0.24 -2.54
CA VAL A 726 -22.35 -1.09 -3.73
C VAL A 726 -21.32 -0.68 -4.75
N PHE A 727 -20.73 -1.67 -5.40
CA PHE A 727 -19.71 -1.44 -6.41
C PHE A 727 -19.94 -2.30 -7.65
N PHE A 728 -19.59 -1.72 -8.79
CA PHE A 728 -19.62 -2.30 -10.12
C PHE A 728 -18.35 -1.82 -10.81
N GLN A 729 -17.59 -2.68 -11.47
CA GLN A 729 -16.42 -2.26 -12.21
C GLN A 729 -16.23 -3.14 -13.45
N LEU A 730 -16.24 -2.51 -14.61
CA LEU A 730 -15.77 -3.05 -15.87
C LEU A 730 -14.33 -2.56 -16.10
N GLU A 731 -13.36 -3.46 -15.96
CA GLU A 731 -11.97 -3.24 -16.29
C GLU A 731 -11.68 -3.72 -17.70
N LEU A 732 -11.35 -2.79 -18.59
CA LEU A 732 -10.93 -3.09 -19.96
C LEU A 732 -9.40 -3.21 -19.95
N ASN A 733 -8.88 -4.40 -20.23
CA ASN A 733 -7.46 -4.70 -20.07
C ASN A 733 -6.61 -3.78 -20.97
N GLY A 734 -5.65 -3.06 -20.38
CA GLY A 734 -4.81 -2.13 -21.14
C GLY A 734 -5.48 -0.80 -21.52
N LEU A 735 -6.71 -0.54 -21.08
CA LEU A 735 -7.40 0.74 -21.20
C LEU A 735 -7.66 1.36 -19.81
N SER A 736 -8.79 1.08 -19.18
CA SER A 736 -9.17 1.73 -17.92
C SER A 736 -10.19 0.90 -17.14
N LYS A 737 -10.48 1.33 -15.92
CA LYS A 737 -11.48 0.76 -15.03
C LYS A 737 -12.67 1.72 -14.97
N PHE A 738 -13.83 1.25 -15.38
CA PHE A 738 -15.08 2.01 -15.40
C PHE A 738 -16.05 1.43 -14.39
N GLY A 739 -16.78 2.26 -13.66
CA GLY A 739 -17.87 1.80 -12.80
C GLY A 739 -17.93 2.51 -11.46
N ILE A 740 -18.75 1.97 -10.56
CA ILE A 740 -19.09 2.54 -9.26
C ILE A 740 -18.17 1.96 -8.18
N GLY A 741 -17.49 2.83 -7.44
CA GLY A 741 -16.58 2.47 -6.35
C GLY A 741 -15.24 1.89 -6.80
N ASN A 742 -14.47 1.33 -5.85
CA ASN A 742 -13.17 0.69 -6.10
C ASN A 742 -13.16 -0.75 -5.57
N PRO A 743 -13.87 -1.70 -6.22
CA PRO A 743 -14.02 -3.07 -5.73
C PRO A 743 -12.70 -3.79 -5.56
N LEU A 744 -11.74 -3.58 -6.46
CA LEU A 744 -10.46 -4.28 -6.39
C LEU A 744 -9.72 -4.00 -5.07
N GLU A 745 -9.70 -2.75 -4.64
CA GLU A 745 -9.08 -2.34 -3.39
C GLU A 745 -9.82 -2.93 -2.19
N VAL A 746 -11.16 -2.87 -2.21
CA VAL A 746 -12.00 -3.47 -1.16
C VAL A 746 -11.74 -4.97 -1.05
N LEU A 747 -11.74 -5.72 -2.16
CA LEU A 747 -11.51 -7.16 -2.18
C LEU A 747 -10.12 -7.52 -1.67
N LYS A 748 -9.08 -6.81 -2.14
CA LYS A 748 -7.68 -7.02 -1.72
C LYS A 748 -7.49 -6.78 -0.23
N ASN A 749 -8.11 -5.75 0.33
CA ASN A 749 -7.99 -5.41 1.76
C ASN A 749 -8.84 -6.34 2.65
N SER A 750 -9.95 -6.86 2.13
CA SER A 750 -10.91 -7.66 2.91
C SER A 750 -10.57 -9.15 2.94
N ILE A 751 -9.95 -9.69 1.88
CA ILE A 751 -9.75 -11.13 1.70
C ILE A 751 -8.24 -11.44 1.72
N PRO A 752 -7.70 -11.97 2.84
CA PRO A 752 -6.32 -12.44 2.90
C PRO A 752 -6.05 -13.51 1.85
N GLY A 753 -4.97 -13.34 1.09
CA GLY A 753 -4.60 -14.25 0.01
C GLY A 753 -5.36 -14.04 -1.32
N TYR A 754 -6.16 -12.98 -1.44
CA TYR A 754 -6.81 -12.61 -2.70
C TYR A 754 -5.79 -12.43 -3.83
N GLN A 755 -6.07 -13.02 -4.99
CA GLN A 755 -5.26 -12.90 -6.19
C GLN A 755 -6.07 -12.23 -7.29
N GLN A 756 -5.53 -11.14 -7.85
CA GLN A 756 -6.17 -10.43 -8.96
C GLN A 756 -6.30 -11.34 -10.19
N LEU A 757 -7.47 -11.34 -10.83
CA LEU A 757 -7.75 -12.19 -12.00
C LEU A 757 -6.89 -11.85 -13.21
N ASN A 758 -6.66 -10.56 -13.44
CA ASN A 758 -5.74 -10.06 -14.46
C ASN A 758 -4.63 -9.30 -13.75
N PRO A 759 -3.54 -9.96 -13.32
CA PRO A 759 -2.31 -9.24 -13.02
C PRO A 759 -1.87 -8.68 -14.36
N GLY A 760 -2.22 -7.41 -14.63
CA GLY A 760 -2.02 -6.78 -15.94
C GLY A 760 -0.65 -7.14 -16.49
N TYR A 761 -0.59 -7.46 -17.80
CA TYR A 761 0.63 -7.87 -18.51
C TYR A 761 1.85 -7.22 -17.87
N ARG A 762 2.58 -7.99 -17.05
CA ARG A 762 3.84 -7.54 -16.48
C ARG A 762 4.72 -7.26 -17.68
N ARG A 763 5.05 -5.99 -17.88
CA ARG A 763 6.10 -5.54 -18.79
C ARG A 763 7.40 -6.27 -18.47
#